data_AF-A0A0R3Q1T0-F1
#
_entry.id   AF-A0A0R3Q1T0-F1
#
_cell.length_a   1.000
_cell.length_b   1.000
_cell.length_c   1.000
_cell.angle_alpha   90.00
_cell.angle_beta   90.00
_cell.angle_gamma   90.00
#
_symmetry.space_group_name_H-M   'P 1'
#
loop_
_entity.id
_entity.type
_entity.pdbx_description
1 polymer ?
#
loop_
_entity_poly.entity_id
_entity_poly.type
_entity_poly.pdbx_seq_one_letter_code
_entity_poly.pdbx_strand_id
1 'polypeptide(L)'
;MATILSARQGQLTMAINRLVLTLNTYQNEIDTPVDLPSEQDSRIEYITGRQRKIEHAKSATEHERNSVQTALDAYAMMADQLQENPNTQAKDELQRTANKNVEKTVEHLDEAERCLSKLVDLGKTLEDTETYPPRDSNVHPPLANLPPIPIPKFNGGIREWEAFWGAFNYNVHSRRMDDLQKMTYLLDALQGEARECVKQYQVSQSSYPIVIQHLKEKYDNKQALIRDLLHRLRTTEAKTERLEDQEKLCETLHSIVVQLQQKGELIDTLLLQQLLLEKFTKEIQRHARQKRRQRAEEARTCELLKDIKDYIKEELELRDREQEKPTSRMEHISQPERTFKTTRYTCFYCNKGGHSPSDCEVIRTQQERVQIIKTRNLCYNCGSSSHQLPDCKAGPCRNCNKHGHHTSICRYQYGPTEYKPRKGGNTTRDKTKAPSKLPIPIPREKKPSSSKINTVTSDETQPEDTVVLHTRRELAPNSQILAGQVEVFNPSKTRRELTEVILDTGSDRSFITNALANRLQLRDSDSIELNIHTFGDTKPITRTCGVTTLKLRDAFGSEHEITATRIDKITQPLERFNLNAEDTEFLENHKIKLSINPDLNTIYPEILLGCSDSVTMLDSRAFPTRTLPSGLKLIPSKLGYLVTGTLHDPIDTSRENASLMTDATHACQHITEQQSWERYWSLESSGIHEYTGPSVQERQQQNDNIWEEFQRTIEKREDGYYV
;
A
#
# COMPACT_ATOMS: atom_id res chain seq x y z
N MET A 1 -55.94 -12.92 40.20
CA MET A 1 -55.11 -12.17 39.23
C MET A 1 -54.59 -10.83 39.79
N ALA A 2 -55.41 -10.01 40.45
CA ALA A 2 -54.95 -8.78 41.13
C ALA A 2 -53.80 -8.99 42.14
N THR A 3 -53.83 -10.08 42.91
CA THR A 3 -52.75 -10.48 43.84
C THR A 3 -51.43 -10.81 43.15
N ILE A 4 -51.49 -11.32 41.92
CA ILE A 4 -50.30 -11.69 41.13
C ILE A 4 -49.68 -10.43 40.52
N LEU A 5 -50.50 -9.49 40.03
CA LEU A 5 -50.02 -8.18 39.56
C LEU A 5 -49.32 -7.40 40.69
N SER A 6 -49.89 -7.41 41.90
CA SER A 6 -49.27 -6.80 43.08
C SER A 6 -47.93 -7.45 43.44
N ALA A 7 -47.82 -8.77 43.34
CA ALA A 7 -46.55 -9.47 43.54
C ALA A 7 -45.49 -9.10 42.47
N ARG A 8 -45.89 -8.97 41.20
CA ARG A 8 -45.02 -8.51 40.11
C ARG A 8 -44.59 -7.06 40.28
N GLN A 9 -45.49 -6.20 40.73
CA GLN A 9 -45.18 -4.81 41.09
C GLN A 9 -44.15 -4.74 42.23
N GLY A 10 -44.25 -5.63 43.23
CA GLY A 10 -43.26 -5.76 44.30
C GLY A 10 -41.88 -6.16 43.78
N GLN A 11 -41.82 -7.15 42.88
CA GLN A 11 -40.56 -7.57 42.22
C GLN A 11 -39.94 -6.44 41.39
N LEU A 12 -40.76 -5.72 40.63
CA LEU A 12 -40.33 -4.55 39.85
C LEU A 12 -39.76 -3.45 40.76
N THR A 13 -40.45 -3.15 41.86
CA THR A 13 -40.00 -2.15 42.85
C THR A 13 -38.68 -2.56 43.49
N MET A 14 -38.50 -3.84 43.82
CA MET A 14 -37.23 -4.33 44.36
C MET A 14 -36.09 -4.21 43.35
N ALA A 15 -36.33 -4.54 42.08
CA ALA A 15 -35.33 -4.38 41.03
C ALA A 15 -34.94 -2.90 40.83
N ILE A 16 -35.92 -1.99 40.81
CA ILE A 16 -35.68 -0.54 40.72
C ILE A 16 -34.85 -0.05 41.92
N ASN A 17 -35.18 -0.48 43.14
CA ASN A 17 -34.44 -0.08 44.32
C ASN A 17 -32.97 -0.55 44.28
N ARG A 18 -32.71 -1.76 43.79
CA ARG A 18 -31.32 -2.25 43.58
C ARG A 18 -30.58 -1.44 42.52
N LEU A 19 -31.25 -1.11 41.41
CA LEU A 19 -30.69 -0.25 40.38
C LEU A 19 -30.33 1.13 40.94
N VAL A 20 -31.25 1.79 41.66
CA VAL A 20 -31.01 3.11 42.28
C VAL A 20 -29.87 3.06 43.29
N LEU A 21 -29.79 2.02 44.12
CA LEU A 21 -28.65 1.84 45.05
C LEU A 21 -27.33 1.68 44.29
N THR A 22 -27.32 0.92 43.20
CA THR A 22 -26.14 0.72 42.36
C THR A 22 -25.69 2.02 41.70
N LEU A 23 -26.63 2.79 41.15
CA LEU A 23 -26.37 4.11 40.56
C LEU A 23 -25.79 5.08 41.59
N ASN A 24 -26.39 5.17 42.78
CA ASN A 24 -25.87 6.03 43.86
C ASN A 24 -24.49 5.60 44.34
N THR A 25 -24.20 4.30 44.35
CA THR A 25 -22.89 3.78 44.77
C THR A 25 -21.78 4.21 43.81
N TYR A 26 -22.05 4.18 42.51
CA TYR A 26 -21.06 4.51 41.47
C TYR A 26 -21.09 5.96 41.00
N GLN A 27 -22.06 6.77 41.46
CA GLN A 27 -22.14 8.20 41.18
C GLN A 27 -20.83 8.91 41.56
N ASN A 28 -20.25 8.58 42.73
CA ASN A 28 -18.97 9.14 43.17
C ASN A 28 -17.81 8.77 42.24
N GLU A 29 -17.78 7.54 41.70
CA GLU A 29 -16.71 7.10 40.77
C GLU A 29 -16.81 7.85 39.42
N ILE A 30 -18.02 8.23 39.01
CA ILE A 30 -18.30 9.04 37.82
C ILE A 30 -17.91 10.51 38.03
N ASP A 31 -18.21 11.07 39.19
CA ASP A 31 -17.99 12.51 39.49
C ASP A 31 -16.55 12.81 39.91
N THR A 32 -15.77 11.79 40.29
CA THR A 32 -14.35 11.98 40.64
C THR A 32 -13.55 12.36 39.38
N PRO A 33 -12.81 13.47 39.36
CA PRO A 33 -11.96 13.82 38.20
C PRO A 33 -10.78 12.85 38.05
N VAL A 34 -10.27 12.70 36.82
CA VAL A 34 -9.06 11.91 36.54
C VAL A 34 -7.84 12.75 36.93
N ASP A 35 -7.42 12.64 38.19
CA ASP A 35 -6.17 13.23 38.67
C ASP A 35 -5.04 12.20 38.61
N LEU A 36 -3.95 12.52 37.91
CA LEU A 36 -2.87 11.57 37.63
C LEU A 36 -1.70 11.80 38.59
N PRO A 37 -1.24 10.76 39.32
CA PRO A 37 -0.05 10.86 40.14
C PRO A 37 1.18 11.32 39.34
N SER A 38 2.15 11.95 40.01
CA SER A 38 3.38 12.43 39.35
C SER A 38 4.36 11.29 39.02
N GLU A 39 4.37 10.21 39.81
CA GLU A 39 5.26 9.05 39.64
C GLU A 39 4.69 8.00 38.67
N GLN A 40 5.54 7.45 37.79
CA GLN A 40 5.11 6.57 36.69
C GLN A 40 4.50 5.24 37.15
N ASP A 41 5.08 4.60 38.17
CA ASP A 41 4.56 3.34 38.71
C ASP A 41 3.22 3.54 39.43
N SER A 42 3.08 4.63 40.19
CA SER A 42 1.82 5.00 40.84
C SER A 42 0.73 5.39 39.84
N ARG A 43 1.08 5.93 38.66
CA ARG A 43 0.13 6.23 37.57
C ARG A 43 -0.42 4.97 36.93
N ILE A 44 0.44 4.00 36.63
CA ILE A 44 0.00 2.73 36.03
C ILE A 44 -0.91 2.01 37.02
N GLU A 45 -0.52 1.91 38.29
CA GLU A 45 -1.35 1.30 39.33
C GLU A 45 -2.69 2.03 39.52
N TYR A 46 -2.69 3.36 39.48
CA TYR A 46 -3.90 4.18 39.55
C TYR A 46 -4.81 3.98 38.33
N ILE A 47 -4.28 4.02 37.11
CA ILE A 47 -5.06 3.87 35.87
C ILE A 47 -5.66 2.47 35.80
N THR A 48 -4.84 1.42 35.96
CA THR A 48 -5.30 0.03 35.93
C THR A 48 -6.30 -0.26 37.07
N GLY A 49 -6.08 0.31 38.26
CA GLY A 49 -7.01 0.21 39.39
C GLY A 49 -8.34 0.89 39.10
N ARG A 50 -8.32 2.06 38.45
CA ARG A 50 -9.51 2.83 38.11
C ARG A 50 -10.30 2.23 36.95
N GLN A 51 -9.62 1.71 35.93
CA GLN A 51 -10.26 0.93 34.86
C GLN A 51 -11.00 -0.29 35.40
N ARG A 52 -10.39 -1.04 36.34
CA ARG A 52 -11.03 -2.20 36.96
C ARG A 52 -12.32 -1.82 37.71
N LYS A 53 -12.30 -0.67 38.40
CA LYS A 53 -13.49 -0.12 39.09
C LYS A 53 -14.59 0.29 38.11
N ILE A 54 -14.23 0.95 37.00
CA ILE A 54 -15.17 1.36 35.96
C ILE A 54 -15.80 0.14 35.28
N GLU A 55 -15.02 -0.88 34.95
CA GLU A 55 -15.54 -2.11 34.34
C GLU A 55 -16.48 -2.85 35.30
N HIS A 56 -16.13 -2.91 36.59
CA HIS A 56 -17.02 -3.46 37.61
C HIS A 56 -18.32 -2.65 37.76
N ALA A 57 -18.24 -1.32 37.78
CA ALA A 57 -19.41 -0.43 37.84
C ALA A 57 -20.33 -0.59 36.62
N LYS A 58 -19.74 -0.72 35.42
CA LYS A 58 -20.46 -0.97 34.18
C LYS A 58 -21.19 -2.31 34.21
N SER A 59 -20.49 -3.39 34.54
CA SER A 59 -21.09 -4.73 34.62
C SER A 59 -22.21 -4.81 35.65
N ALA A 60 -22.02 -4.20 36.83
CA ALA A 60 -23.05 -4.14 37.88
C ALA A 60 -24.28 -3.34 37.44
N THR A 61 -24.08 -2.19 36.78
CA THR A 61 -25.18 -1.34 36.28
C THR A 61 -25.93 -2.01 35.13
N GLU A 62 -25.24 -2.69 34.20
CA GLU A 62 -25.86 -3.49 33.13
C GLU A 62 -26.68 -4.65 33.70
N HIS A 63 -26.18 -5.33 34.73
CA HIS A 63 -26.88 -6.43 35.38
C HIS A 63 -28.20 -5.96 36.02
N GLU A 64 -28.17 -4.89 36.80
CA GLU A 64 -29.38 -4.36 37.45
C GLU A 64 -30.35 -3.74 36.42
N ARG A 65 -29.86 -3.07 35.38
CA ARG A 65 -30.69 -2.58 34.27
C ARG A 65 -31.45 -3.73 33.59
N ASN A 66 -30.75 -4.83 33.26
CA ASN A 66 -31.35 -6.01 32.65
C ASN A 66 -32.35 -6.69 33.61
N SER A 67 -32.07 -6.69 34.92
CA SER A 67 -33.01 -7.18 35.94
C SER A 67 -34.28 -6.34 36.01
N VAL A 68 -34.18 -5.01 35.88
CA VAL A 68 -35.35 -4.11 35.84
C VAL A 68 -36.15 -4.32 34.57
N GLN A 69 -35.49 -4.43 33.40
CA GLN A 69 -36.15 -4.70 32.13
C GLN A 69 -36.94 -6.02 32.18
N THR A 70 -36.32 -7.09 32.68
CA THR A 70 -36.99 -8.41 32.82
C THR A 70 -38.20 -8.33 33.76
N ALA A 71 -38.09 -7.59 34.85
CA ALA A 71 -39.20 -7.39 35.78
C ALA A 71 -40.32 -6.51 35.19
N LEU A 72 -39.97 -5.53 34.35
CA LEU A 72 -40.90 -4.67 33.64
C LEU A 72 -41.68 -5.45 32.59
N ASP A 73 -41.01 -6.26 31.78
CA ASP A 73 -41.64 -7.11 30.77
C ASP A 73 -42.64 -8.09 31.43
N ALA A 74 -42.24 -8.73 32.54
CA ALA A 74 -43.11 -9.61 33.30
C ALA A 74 -44.30 -8.89 33.95
N TYR A 75 -44.13 -7.61 34.34
CA TYR A 75 -45.21 -6.78 34.88
C TYR A 75 -46.18 -6.33 33.78
N ALA A 76 -45.66 -5.88 32.63
CA ALA A 76 -46.43 -5.44 31.47
C ALA A 76 -47.27 -6.58 30.89
N MET A 77 -46.68 -7.76 30.68
CA MET A 77 -47.40 -8.95 30.22
C MET A 77 -48.57 -9.32 31.14
N MET A 78 -48.38 -9.21 32.47
CA MET A 78 -49.45 -9.52 33.44
C MET A 78 -50.53 -8.43 33.49
N ALA A 79 -50.15 -7.17 33.25
CA ALA A 79 -51.07 -6.06 33.14
C ALA A 79 -51.97 -6.18 31.89
N ASP A 80 -51.41 -6.64 30.77
CA ASP A 80 -52.16 -6.89 29.54
C ASP A 80 -53.13 -8.07 29.67
N GLN A 81 -52.72 -9.16 30.33
CA GLN A 81 -53.60 -10.32 30.60
C GLN A 81 -54.82 -9.98 31.49
N LEU A 82 -54.72 -8.92 32.30
CA LEU A 82 -55.85 -8.44 33.10
C LEU A 82 -56.88 -7.65 32.27
N GLN A 83 -56.56 -7.26 31.04
CA GLN A 83 -57.46 -6.52 30.14
C GLN A 83 -58.61 -7.38 29.57
N GLU A 84 -58.49 -8.71 29.63
CA GLU A 84 -59.45 -9.68 29.04
C GLU A 84 -60.68 -9.99 29.92
N ASN A 85 -60.84 -9.39 31.12
CA ASN A 85 -61.98 -9.62 32.03
C ASN A 85 -63.06 -8.50 32.01
N PRO A 86 -64.36 -8.81 32.25
CA PRO A 86 -65.51 -7.97 31.82
C PRO A 86 -65.99 -6.88 32.81
N ASN A 87 -65.15 -6.25 33.64
CA ASN A 87 -65.60 -5.20 34.60
C ASN A 87 -64.91 -3.84 34.35
N THR A 88 -65.67 -2.82 33.91
CA THR A 88 -65.16 -1.63 33.18
C THR A 88 -64.58 -0.50 34.04
N GLN A 89 -65.10 -0.22 35.24
CA GLN A 89 -64.70 0.97 36.01
C GLN A 89 -63.41 0.75 36.83
N ALA A 90 -63.24 -0.44 37.42
CA ALA A 90 -62.01 -0.83 38.09
C ALA A 90 -60.85 -1.07 37.10
N LYS A 91 -61.16 -1.38 35.83
CA LYS A 91 -60.19 -1.60 34.75
C LYS A 91 -59.44 -0.31 34.39
N ASP A 92 -60.16 0.80 34.22
CA ASP A 92 -59.55 2.08 33.83
C ASP A 92 -58.59 2.63 34.89
N GLU A 93 -58.93 2.45 36.17
CA GLU A 93 -58.08 2.89 37.28
C GLU A 93 -56.82 2.01 37.44
N LEU A 94 -56.98 0.69 37.26
CA LEU A 94 -55.86 -0.25 37.26
C LEU A 94 -54.91 -0.01 36.08
N GLN A 95 -55.45 0.28 34.88
CA GLN A 95 -54.67 0.56 33.68
C GLN A 95 -53.88 1.87 33.80
N ARG A 96 -54.51 2.94 34.32
CA ARG A 96 -53.81 4.21 34.58
C ARG A 96 -52.65 4.02 35.56
N THR A 97 -52.85 3.19 36.58
CA THR A 97 -51.82 2.89 37.58
C THR A 97 -50.68 2.06 36.98
N ALA A 98 -50.99 1.06 36.15
CA ALA A 98 -50.00 0.25 35.45
C ALA A 98 -49.17 1.09 34.46
N ASN A 99 -49.81 1.92 33.65
CA ASN A 99 -49.12 2.81 32.71
C ASN A 99 -48.19 3.79 33.45
N LYS A 100 -48.63 4.35 34.58
CA LYS A 100 -47.80 5.24 35.41
C LYS A 100 -46.59 4.52 36.01
N ASN A 101 -46.73 3.24 36.38
CA ASN A 101 -45.63 2.44 36.90
C ASN A 101 -44.62 2.09 35.78
N VAL A 102 -45.11 1.79 34.59
CA VAL A 102 -44.27 1.56 33.40
C VAL A 102 -43.48 2.83 33.07
N GLU A 103 -44.14 3.99 32.97
CA GLU A 103 -43.50 5.28 32.68
C GLU A 103 -42.37 5.60 33.68
N LYS A 104 -42.64 5.49 34.99
CA LYS A 104 -41.61 5.65 36.04
C LYS A 104 -40.46 4.65 35.94
N THR A 105 -40.74 3.42 35.51
CA THR A 105 -39.69 2.41 35.35
C THR A 105 -38.79 2.75 34.17
N VAL A 106 -39.37 3.24 33.06
CA VAL A 106 -38.62 3.71 31.89
C VAL A 106 -37.71 4.87 32.27
N GLU A 107 -38.16 5.83 33.08
CA GLU A 107 -37.30 6.91 33.59
C GLU A 107 -36.05 6.39 34.33
N HIS A 108 -36.19 5.32 35.12
CA HIS A 108 -35.06 4.69 35.80
C HIS A 108 -34.13 3.91 34.86
N LEU A 109 -34.67 3.32 33.79
CA LEU A 109 -33.87 2.68 32.74
C LEU A 109 -33.07 3.73 31.94
N ASP A 110 -33.68 4.86 31.61
CA ASP A 110 -33.02 5.98 30.94
C ASP A 110 -31.89 6.58 31.80
N GLU A 111 -32.07 6.67 33.13
CA GLU A 111 -31.00 7.06 34.05
C GLU A 111 -29.84 6.05 34.04
N ALA A 112 -30.14 4.76 34.01
CA ALA A 112 -29.13 3.73 33.93
C ALA A 112 -28.35 3.79 32.62
N GLU A 113 -29.00 4.05 31.49
CA GLU A 113 -28.33 4.22 30.18
C GLU A 113 -27.44 5.46 30.14
N ARG A 114 -27.89 6.57 30.72
CA ARG A 114 -27.05 7.78 30.88
C ARG A 114 -25.83 7.50 31.75
N CYS A 115 -25.98 6.75 32.83
CA CYS A 115 -24.87 6.32 33.69
C CYS A 115 -23.87 5.43 32.94
N LEU A 116 -24.36 4.44 32.19
CA LEU A 116 -23.52 3.56 31.35
C LEU A 116 -22.75 4.35 30.28
N SER A 117 -23.39 5.31 29.62
CA SER A 117 -22.71 6.19 28.65
C SER A 117 -21.55 6.95 29.29
N LYS A 118 -21.77 7.55 30.48
CA LYS A 118 -20.72 8.26 31.21
C LYS A 118 -19.54 7.33 31.58
N LEU A 119 -19.83 6.12 32.04
CA LEU A 119 -18.81 5.13 32.39
C LEU A 119 -17.98 4.69 31.17
N VAL A 120 -18.62 4.54 30.00
CA VAL A 120 -17.92 4.24 28.74
C VAL A 120 -17.00 5.38 28.32
N ASP A 121 -17.45 6.63 28.44
CA ASP A 121 -16.64 7.81 28.08
C ASP A 121 -15.46 8.01 29.06
N LEU A 122 -15.66 7.73 30.35
CA LEU A 122 -14.59 7.67 31.37
C LEU A 122 -13.57 6.57 31.06
N GLY A 123 -14.03 5.39 30.65
CA GLY A 123 -13.17 4.29 30.22
C GLY A 123 -12.27 4.68 29.04
N LYS A 124 -12.85 5.27 27.99
CA LYS A 124 -12.10 5.79 26.83
C LYS A 124 -11.08 6.86 27.22
N THR A 125 -11.47 7.79 28.09
CA THR A 125 -10.56 8.84 28.58
C THR A 125 -9.35 8.25 29.29
N LEU A 126 -9.53 7.16 30.04
CA LEU A 126 -8.42 6.46 30.71
C LEU A 126 -7.58 5.63 29.73
N GLU A 127 -8.17 4.99 28.72
CA GLU A 127 -7.44 4.30 27.64
C GLU A 127 -6.60 5.27 26.80
N ASP A 128 -7.13 6.45 26.50
CA ASP A 128 -6.40 7.56 25.86
C ASP A 128 -5.26 8.09 26.75
N THR A 129 -5.40 7.93 28.08
CA THR A 129 -4.35 8.28 29.04
C THR A 129 -3.29 7.18 29.19
N GLU A 130 -3.66 5.91 29.02
CA GLU A 130 -2.77 4.74 29.06
C GLU A 130 -1.91 4.61 27.79
N THR A 131 -2.46 5.04 26.64
CA THR A 131 -1.74 5.11 25.35
C THR A 131 -0.75 6.27 25.26
N TYR A 132 -0.79 7.21 26.20
CA TYR A 132 0.20 8.26 26.35
C TYR A 132 0.74 8.29 27.80
N PRO A 133 1.78 7.50 28.12
CA PRO A 133 2.61 7.85 29.28
C PRO A 133 3.08 9.31 29.11
N PRO A 134 3.42 10.05 30.19
CA PRO A 134 4.33 11.17 30.02
C PRO A 134 5.58 10.55 29.43
N ARG A 135 5.77 10.74 28.12
CA ARG A 135 7.07 10.53 27.53
C ARG A 135 8.00 11.44 28.31
N ASP A 136 9.01 10.86 28.96
CA ASP A 136 10.26 11.59 29.14
C ASP A 136 10.56 12.26 27.81
N SER A 137 10.64 13.58 27.83
CA SER A 137 10.55 14.47 26.68
C SER A 137 11.72 14.37 25.70
N ASN A 138 12.44 13.24 25.63
CA ASN A 138 13.61 13.05 24.78
C ASN A 138 13.76 11.69 24.07
N VAL A 139 12.77 10.80 24.07
CA VAL A 139 12.85 9.58 23.25
C VAL A 139 11.55 9.30 22.51
N HIS A 140 11.50 9.72 21.25
CA HIS A 140 10.54 9.17 20.29
C HIS A 140 10.98 7.75 19.91
N PRO A 141 10.05 6.78 19.70
CA PRO A 141 10.39 5.61 18.89
C PRO A 141 10.89 6.11 17.53
N PRO A 142 11.79 5.40 16.83
CA PRO A 142 12.16 5.81 15.49
C PRO A 142 10.89 5.73 14.64
N LEU A 143 10.21 6.87 14.47
CA LEU A 143 9.47 7.11 13.25
C LEU A 143 10.50 6.81 12.16
N ALA A 144 10.14 5.95 11.20
CA ALA A 144 10.80 5.99 9.91
C ALA A 144 11.04 7.48 9.59
N ASN A 145 12.28 7.88 9.28
CA ASN A 145 12.62 9.26 8.93
C ASN A 145 11.88 9.62 7.63
N LEU A 146 10.58 9.83 7.76
CA LEU A 146 9.71 10.44 6.79
C LEU A 146 9.98 11.93 6.92
N PRO A 147 10.18 12.65 5.81
CA PRO A 147 10.32 14.09 5.87
C PRO A 147 9.14 14.67 6.66
N PRO A 148 9.36 15.66 7.55
CA PRO A 148 8.29 16.27 8.32
C PRO A 148 7.22 16.76 7.35
N ILE A 149 5.97 16.32 7.56
CA ILE A 149 4.85 16.70 6.69
C ILE A 149 4.75 18.23 6.75
N PRO A 150 4.99 18.95 5.64
CA PRO A 150 4.94 20.40 5.65
C PRO A 150 3.52 20.83 6.00
N ILE A 151 3.40 21.85 6.87
CA ILE A 151 2.10 22.41 7.21
C ILE A 151 1.52 22.99 5.91
N PRO A 152 0.36 22.49 5.43
CA PRO A 152 -0.21 22.96 4.18
C PRO A 152 -0.56 24.44 4.30
N LYS A 153 -0.31 25.18 3.23
CA LYS A 153 -0.67 26.60 3.17
C LYS A 153 -2.16 26.74 2.86
N PHE A 154 -2.86 27.64 3.56
CA PHE A 154 -4.30 27.81 3.42
C PHE A 154 -4.66 29.24 3.04
N ASN A 155 -5.31 29.40 1.88
CA ASN A 155 -5.67 30.70 1.30
C ASN A 155 -7.09 31.19 1.66
N GLY A 156 -7.94 30.33 2.23
CA GLY A 156 -9.37 30.60 2.47
C GLY A 156 -10.34 29.73 1.66
N GLY A 157 -9.88 28.74 0.89
CA GLY A 157 -10.76 27.84 0.16
C GLY A 157 -11.55 26.90 1.09
N ILE A 158 -12.88 27.03 1.16
CA ILE A 158 -13.77 26.16 1.98
C ILE A 158 -13.54 24.66 1.69
N ARG A 159 -13.19 24.31 0.45
CA ARG A 159 -12.92 22.93 0.03
C ARG A 159 -11.61 22.36 0.58
N GLU A 160 -10.63 23.23 0.82
CA GLU A 160 -9.31 22.88 1.34
C GLU A 160 -9.30 22.88 2.87
N TRP A 161 -10.34 23.43 3.50
CA TRP A 161 -10.42 23.59 4.95
C TRP A 161 -10.30 22.27 5.71
N GLU A 162 -11.02 21.20 5.32
CA GLU A 162 -10.95 19.92 6.03
C GLU A 162 -9.56 19.28 5.96
N ALA A 163 -8.92 19.36 4.79
CA ALA A 163 -7.56 18.85 4.59
C ALA A 163 -6.53 19.69 5.36
N PHE A 164 -6.64 21.02 5.28
CA PHE A 164 -5.79 21.95 6.01
C PHE A 164 -5.94 21.78 7.53
N TRP A 165 -7.17 21.83 8.03
CA TRP A 165 -7.46 21.73 9.45
C TRP A 165 -7.06 20.37 10.00
N GLY A 166 -7.29 19.28 9.26
CA GLY A 166 -6.82 17.94 9.65
C GLY A 166 -5.30 17.89 9.84
N ALA A 167 -4.55 18.41 8.85
CA ALA A 167 -3.10 18.44 8.91
C ALA A 167 -2.56 19.41 9.97
N PHE A 168 -3.14 20.61 10.09
CA PHE A 168 -2.75 21.61 11.08
C PHE A 168 -3.09 21.15 12.50
N ASN A 169 -4.23 20.49 12.67
CA ASN A 169 -4.65 19.94 13.95
C ASN A 169 -3.66 18.89 14.44
N TYR A 170 -3.29 17.95 13.57
CA TYR A 170 -2.33 16.88 13.88
C TYR A 170 -0.90 17.40 14.13
N ASN A 171 -0.44 18.37 13.34
CA ASN A 171 0.94 18.84 13.39
C ASN A 171 1.18 19.97 14.41
N VAL A 172 0.16 20.75 14.78
CA VAL A 172 0.33 21.96 15.61
C VAL A 172 -0.71 22.04 16.74
N HIS A 173 -2.01 21.98 16.42
CA HIS A 173 -3.06 22.26 17.42
C HIS A 173 -3.09 21.23 18.57
N SER A 174 -2.96 19.94 18.25
CA SER A 174 -2.97 18.83 19.21
C SER A 174 -1.66 18.67 19.99
N ARG A 175 -0.58 19.32 19.54
CA ARG A 175 0.72 19.30 20.24
C ARG A 175 0.67 20.19 21.48
N ARG A 176 1.39 19.78 22.53
CA ARG A 176 1.60 20.58 23.76
C ARG A 176 2.59 21.71 23.49
N MET A 177 2.11 22.75 22.81
CA MET A 177 2.85 23.96 22.48
C MET A 177 2.12 25.16 23.07
N ASP A 178 2.85 26.23 23.36
CA ASP A 178 2.25 27.47 23.84
C ASP A 178 1.33 28.08 22.78
N ASP A 179 0.22 28.70 23.20
CA ASP A 179 -0.76 29.28 22.29
C ASP A 179 -0.16 30.40 21.43
N LEU A 180 0.88 31.10 21.90
CA LEU A 180 1.63 32.08 21.10
C LEU A 180 2.44 31.40 19.99
N GLN A 181 3.06 30.26 20.28
CA GLN A 181 3.78 29.47 19.28
C GLN A 181 2.80 28.90 18.24
N LYS A 182 1.67 28.35 18.68
CA LYS A 182 0.60 27.87 17.79
C LYS A 182 0.04 28.99 16.91
N MET A 183 -0.14 30.19 17.44
CA MET A 183 -0.55 31.36 16.67
C MET A 183 0.49 31.76 15.61
N THR A 184 1.78 31.65 15.92
CA THR A 184 2.87 31.95 14.97
C THR A 184 2.89 30.95 13.80
N TYR A 185 2.77 29.65 14.11
CA TYR A 185 2.64 28.62 13.07
C TYR A 185 1.36 28.77 12.24
N LEU A 186 0.25 29.17 12.87
CA LEU A 186 -1.00 29.47 12.17
C LEU A 186 -0.80 30.63 11.18
N LEU A 187 -0.19 31.74 11.62
CA LEU A 187 0.06 32.90 10.76
C LEU A 187 0.99 32.61 9.57
N ASP A 188 1.96 31.70 9.74
CA ASP A 188 2.81 31.23 8.64
C ASP A 188 2.05 30.32 7.68
N ALA A 189 1.17 29.45 8.20
CA ALA A 189 0.37 28.54 7.39
C ALA A 189 -0.74 29.25 6.60
N LEU A 190 -1.26 30.36 7.10
CA LEU A 190 -2.29 31.14 6.43
C LEU A 190 -1.73 32.04 5.32
N GLN A 191 -2.46 32.12 4.21
CA GLN A 191 -2.18 32.98 3.07
C GLN A 191 -3.48 33.67 2.59
N GLY A 192 -3.34 34.65 1.69
CA GLY A 192 -4.48 35.29 1.04
C GLY A 192 -5.55 35.83 2.00
N GLU A 193 -6.82 35.54 1.69
CA GLU A 193 -7.98 36.03 2.46
C GLU A 193 -7.96 35.51 3.90
N ALA A 194 -7.60 34.24 4.10
CA ALA A 194 -7.56 33.64 5.43
C ALA A 194 -6.53 34.34 6.34
N ARG A 195 -5.37 34.74 5.79
CA ARG A 195 -4.36 35.50 6.53
C ARG A 195 -4.83 36.92 6.87
N GLU A 196 -5.46 37.60 5.92
CA GLU A 196 -6.00 38.96 6.14
C GLU A 196 -7.08 38.99 7.22
N CYS A 197 -7.90 37.93 7.32
CA CYS A 197 -8.88 37.81 8.40
C CYS A 197 -8.22 37.68 9.78
N VAL A 198 -7.13 36.91 9.87
CA VAL A 198 -6.43 36.67 11.14
C VAL A 198 -5.54 37.83 11.56
N LYS A 199 -4.99 38.60 10.61
CA LYS A 199 -4.21 39.82 10.90
C LYS A 199 -4.99 40.90 11.67
N GLN A 200 -6.31 40.85 11.68
CA GLN A 200 -7.16 41.80 12.41
C GLN A 200 -7.14 41.57 13.94
N TYR A 201 -6.67 40.39 14.38
CA TYR A 201 -6.55 40.04 15.79
C TYR A 201 -5.15 40.39 16.32
N GLN A 202 -5.05 40.86 17.56
CA GLN A 202 -3.77 41.07 18.22
C GLN A 202 -3.11 39.71 18.51
N VAL A 203 -1.83 39.55 18.15
CA VAL A 203 -1.08 38.29 18.39
C VAL A 203 -0.79 38.15 19.89
N SER A 204 -1.60 37.37 20.59
CA SER A 204 -1.44 37.06 22.02
C SER A 204 -1.87 35.63 22.36
N GLN A 205 -1.43 35.09 23.50
CA GLN A 205 -1.86 33.75 23.96
C GLN A 205 -3.39 33.64 24.08
N SER A 206 -4.06 34.68 24.58
CA SER A 206 -5.52 34.69 24.75
C SER A 206 -6.31 34.82 23.44
N SER A 207 -5.67 35.30 22.36
CA SER A 207 -6.31 35.48 21.05
C SER A 207 -6.39 34.21 20.20
N TYR A 208 -5.49 33.24 20.42
CA TYR A 208 -5.42 32.00 19.65
C TYR A 208 -6.74 31.21 19.61
N PRO A 209 -7.38 30.88 20.75
CA PRO A 209 -8.65 30.15 20.73
C PRO A 209 -9.76 30.92 20.00
N ILE A 210 -9.78 32.26 20.10
CA ILE A 210 -10.74 33.13 19.43
C ILE A 210 -10.55 33.08 17.90
N VAL A 211 -9.31 33.15 17.44
CA VAL A 211 -8.96 33.07 16.02
C VAL A 211 -9.31 31.71 15.42
N ILE A 212 -9.00 30.62 16.12
CA ILE A 212 -9.36 29.26 15.67
C ILE A 212 -10.87 29.10 15.58
N GLN A 213 -11.61 29.59 16.57
CA GLN A 213 -13.07 29.56 16.56
C GLN A 213 -13.63 30.35 15.37
N HIS A 214 -13.10 31.55 15.10
CA HIS A 214 -13.50 32.36 13.96
C HIS A 214 -13.22 31.70 12.60
N LEU A 215 -12.05 31.06 12.45
CA LEU A 215 -11.71 30.32 11.23
C LEU A 215 -12.62 29.11 11.02
N LYS A 216 -12.96 28.36 12.09
CA LYS A 216 -13.94 27.28 12.02
C LYS A 216 -15.32 27.80 11.61
N GLU A 217 -15.81 28.87 12.23
CA GLU A 217 -17.11 29.45 11.87
C GLU A 217 -17.17 29.91 10.42
N LYS A 218 -16.07 30.49 9.90
CA LYS A 218 -16.00 31.00 8.53
C LYS A 218 -15.81 29.90 7.48
N TYR A 219 -14.98 28.89 7.75
CA TYR A 219 -14.52 27.92 6.75
C TYR A 219 -15.01 26.48 6.99
N ASP A 220 -15.44 26.10 8.20
CA ASP A 220 -16.05 24.80 8.53
C ASP A 220 -17.56 24.75 8.19
N ASN A 221 -17.93 25.33 7.05
CA ASN A 221 -19.33 25.41 6.64
C ASN A 221 -19.72 24.23 5.74
N LYS A 222 -20.09 23.12 6.38
CA LYS A 222 -20.57 21.90 5.71
C LYS A 222 -21.69 22.17 4.70
N GLN A 223 -22.61 23.08 5.02
CA GLN A 223 -23.74 23.44 4.15
C GLN A 223 -23.30 24.22 2.91
N ALA A 224 -22.30 25.10 3.03
CA ALA A 224 -21.74 25.80 1.87
C ALA A 224 -21.01 24.82 0.93
N LEU A 225 -20.28 23.85 1.48
CA LEU A 225 -19.61 22.81 0.70
C LEU A 225 -20.62 21.92 -0.04
N ILE A 226 -21.70 21.49 0.62
CA ILE A 226 -22.78 20.72 -0.02
C ILE A 226 -23.42 21.53 -1.16
N ARG A 227 -23.69 22.83 -0.95
CA ARG A 227 -24.22 23.71 -2.01
C ARG A 227 -23.27 23.82 -3.21
N ASP A 228 -21.96 23.94 -2.98
CA ASP A 228 -20.95 23.94 -4.05
C ASP A 228 -20.92 22.61 -4.80
N LEU A 229 -20.92 21.47 -4.08
CA LEU A 229 -20.96 20.14 -4.68
C LEU A 229 -22.22 19.94 -5.53
N LEU A 230 -23.38 20.36 -5.05
CA LEU A 230 -24.64 20.30 -5.80
C LEU A 230 -24.62 21.24 -7.02
N HIS A 231 -24.04 22.44 -6.89
CA HIS A 231 -23.88 23.36 -8.01
C HIS A 231 -23.00 22.74 -9.10
N ARG A 232 -21.84 22.18 -8.72
CA ARG A 232 -20.92 21.49 -9.63
C ARG A 232 -21.57 20.27 -10.25
N LEU A 233 -22.32 19.48 -9.49
CA LEU A 233 -23.05 18.34 -10.03
C LEU A 233 -24.01 18.80 -11.14
N ARG A 234 -24.68 19.95 -10.98
CA ARG A 234 -25.57 20.51 -11.99
C ARG A 234 -24.83 21.08 -13.20
N THR A 235 -23.72 21.79 -13.02
CA THR A 235 -23.01 22.49 -14.10
C THR A 235 -21.99 21.65 -14.85
N THR A 236 -21.54 20.51 -14.29
CA THR A 236 -20.56 19.65 -14.95
C THR A 236 -21.19 18.94 -16.15
N GLU A 237 -20.58 19.10 -17.32
CA GLU A 237 -20.98 18.49 -18.59
C GLU A 237 -19.73 18.04 -19.36
N ALA A 238 -19.88 17.07 -20.26
CA ALA A 238 -18.79 16.64 -21.12
C ALA A 238 -18.47 17.72 -22.15
N LYS A 239 -17.17 17.94 -22.43
CA LYS A 239 -16.73 18.93 -23.42
C LYS A 239 -17.15 18.55 -24.84
N THR A 240 -17.17 17.25 -25.12
CA THR A 240 -17.59 16.69 -26.41
C THR A 240 -18.33 15.36 -26.19
N GLU A 241 -18.95 14.86 -27.25
CA GLU A 241 -19.58 13.53 -27.27
C GLU A 241 -18.57 12.37 -27.37
N ARG A 242 -17.25 12.67 -27.36
CA ARG A 242 -16.21 11.64 -27.42
C ARG A 242 -16.14 10.84 -26.12
N LEU A 243 -15.90 9.54 -26.25
CA LEU A 243 -15.83 8.61 -25.12
C LEU A 243 -14.81 9.04 -24.06
N GLU A 244 -13.68 9.62 -24.46
CA GLU A 244 -12.62 10.08 -23.54
C GLU A 244 -13.07 11.28 -22.67
N ASP A 245 -13.95 12.14 -23.20
CA ASP A 245 -14.54 13.25 -22.44
C ASP A 245 -15.73 12.78 -21.59
N GLN A 246 -16.46 11.76 -22.04
CA GLN A 246 -17.51 11.09 -21.26
C GLN A 246 -16.92 10.33 -20.06
N GLU A 247 -15.74 9.71 -20.21
CA GLU A 247 -15.01 9.07 -19.12
C GLU A 247 -14.64 10.08 -18.03
N LYS A 248 -14.01 11.20 -18.41
CA LYS A 248 -13.67 12.29 -17.47
C LYS A 248 -14.89 12.89 -16.77
N LEU A 249 -15.99 13.03 -17.50
CA LEU A 249 -17.27 13.43 -16.93
C LEU A 249 -17.71 12.41 -15.87
N CYS A 250 -17.67 11.12 -16.18
CA CYS A 250 -18.05 10.05 -15.27
C CYS A 250 -17.20 10.05 -14.00
N GLU A 251 -15.89 10.22 -14.09
CA GLU A 251 -14.98 10.30 -12.94
C GLU A 251 -15.26 11.52 -12.06
N THR A 252 -15.50 12.68 -12.69
CA THR A 252 -15.84 13.91 -11.97
C THR A 252 -17.16 13.76 -11.22
N LEU A 253 -18.19 13.22 -11.88
CA LEU A 253 -19.50 12.97 -11.27
C LEU A 253 -19.42 11.93 -10.15
N HIS A 254 -18.64 10.86 -10.33
CA HIS A 254 -18.41 9.85 -9.30
C HIS A 254 -17.75 10.45 -8.07
N SER A 255 -16.70 11.26 -8.25
CA SER A 255 -16.05 11.98 -7.16
C SER A 255 -17.03 12.89 -6.40
N ILE A 256 -17.93 13.58 -7.09
CA ILE A 256 -18.91 14.47 -6.44
C ILE A 256 -19.96 13.66 -5.67
N VAL A 257 -20.48 12.58 -6.25
CA VAL A 257 -21.48 11.71 -5.60
C VAL A 257 -20.92 11.06 -4.33
N VAL A 258 -19.68 10.56 -4.38
CA VAL A 258 -19.01 9.99 -3.19
C VAL A 258 -18.81 11.05 -2.10
N GLN A 259 -18.42 12.27 -2.48
CA GLN A 259 -18.27 13.38 -1.51
C GLN A 259 -19.62 13.75 -0.87
N LEU A 260 -20.71 13.81 -1.65
CA LEU A 260 -22.05 14.05 -1.12
C LEU A 260 -22.50 12.93 -0.16
N GLN A 261 -22.23 11.67 -0.51
CA GLN A 261 -22.52 10.52 0.34
C GLN A 261 -21.79 10.57 1.69
N GLN A 262 -20.49 10.90 1.67
CA GLN A 262 -19.68 11.05 2.89
C GLN A 262 -20.17 12.18 3.79
N LYS A 263 -20.84 13.20 3.24
CA LYS A 263 -21.47 14.29 3.99
C LYS A 263 -22.89 13.96 4.47
N GLY A 264 -23.37 12.74 4.24
CA GLY A 264 -24.67 12.27 4.71
C GLY A 264 -25.86 12.70 3.84
N GLU A 265 -25.61 13.18 2.61
CA GLU A 265 -26.69 13.51 1.67
C GLU A 265 -27.31 12.25 1.06
N LEU A 266 -28.62 12.28 0.85
CA LEU A 266 -29.37 11.20 0.21
C LEU A 266 -29.10 11.17 -1.31
N ILE A 267 -28.10 10.39 -1.71
CA ILE A 267 -27.68 10.27 -3.11
C ILE A 267 -28.45 9.21 -3.90
N ASP A 268 -29.07 8.22 -3.25
CA ASP A 268 -29.78 7.12 -3.90
C ASP A 268 -31.23 7.49 -4.23
N THR A 269 -31.41 8.60 -4.97
CA THR A 269 -32.72 9.06 -5.43
C THR A 269 -32.86 8.89 -6.93
N LEU A 270 -34.05 8.48 -7.38
CA LEU A 270 -34.37 8.33 -8.81
C LEU A 270 -34.11 9.63 -9.60
N LEU A 271 -34.43 10.77 -8.99
CA LEU A 271 -34.23 12.09 -9.60
C LEU A 271 -32.76 12.38 -9.87
N LEU A 272 -31.87 12.07 -8.91
CA LEU A 272 -30.43 12.28 -9.08
C LEU A 272 -29.87 11.35 -10.15
N GLN A 273 -30.27 10.09 -10.14
CA GLN A 273 -29.87 9.12 -11.18
C GLN A 273 -30.29 9.56 -12.57
N GLN A 274 -31.51 10.10 -12.71
CA GLN A 274 -32.00 10.62 -13.98
C GLN A 274 -31.19 11.85 -14.42
N LEU A 275 -30.94 12.80 -13.52
CA LEU A 275 -30.14 13.99 -13.81
C LEU A 275 -28.72 13.64 -14.25
N LEU A 276 -28.10 12.64 -13.61
CA LEU A 276 -26.77 12.16 -13.99
C LEU A 276 -26.79 11.49 -15.35
N LEU A 277 -27.77 10.63 -15.62
CA LEU A 277 -27.91 9.95 -16.93
C LEU A 277 -28.10 10.94 -18.08
N GLU A 278 -28.87 12.01 -17.88
CA GLU A 278 -29.14 13.02 -18.90
C GLU A 278 -27.87 13.75 -19.37
N LYS A 279 -26.77 13.70 -18.61
CA LYS A 279 -25.49 14.33 -18.95
C LYS A 279 -24.62 13.53 -19.91
N PHE A 280 -24.91 12.24 -20.08
CA PHE A 280 -24.16 11.36 -20.99
C PHE A 280 -24.81 11.28 -22.37
N THR A 281 -24.10 10.77 -23.37
CA THR A 281 -24.67 10.59 -24.72
C THR A 281 -25.83 9.57 -24.74
N LYS A 282 -26.62 9.58 -25.82
CA LYS A 282 -27.80 8.70 -25.94
C LYS A 282 -27.44 7.21 -25.94
N GLU A 283 -26.25 6.86 -26.44
CA GLU A 283 -25.72 5.49 -26.43
C GLU A 283 -25.51 5.00 -24.99
N ILE A 284 -24.78 5.79 -24.19
CA ILE A 284 -24.52 5.51 -22.77
C ILE A 284 -25.82 5.46 -21.98
N GLN A 285 -26.74 6.41 -22.22
CA GLN A 285 -28.07 6.43 -21.60
C GLN A 285 -28.85 5.13 -21.87
N ARG A 286 -28.79 4.62 -23.10
CA ARG A 286 -29.48 3.37 -23.48
C ARG A 286 -28.88 2.17 -22.77
N HIS A 287 -27.56 2.05 -22.76
CA HIS A 287 -26.86 0.95 -22.08
C HIS A 287 -27.19 0.92 -20.59
N ALA A 288 -27.05 2.06 -19.90
CA ALA A 288 -27.34 2.16 -18.47
C ALA A 288 -28.81 1.82 -18.15
N ARG A 289 -29.77 2.25 -18.98
CA ARG A 289 -31.20 1.91 -18.83
C ARG A 289 -31.47 0.42 -19.07
N GLN A 290 -30.78 -0.21 -20.03
CA GLN A 290 -30.91 -1.64 -20.31
C GLN A 290 -30.37 -2.49 -19.16
N LYS A 291 -29.18 -2.16 -18.64
CA LYS A 291 -28.56 -2.86 -17.51
C LYS A 291 -29.41 -2.72 -16.24
N ARG A 292 -30.03 -1.56 -16.02
CA ARG A 292 -31.01 -1.35 -14.94
C ARG A 292 -32.24 -2.25 -15.07
N ARG A 293 -32.77 -2.48 -16.28
CA ARG A 293 -33.92 -3.39 -16.50
C ARG A 293 -33.61 -4.85 -16.24
N GLN A 294 -32.34 -5.24 -16.34
CA GLN A 294 -31.89 -6.62 -16.12
C GLN A 294 -31.65 -6.94 -14.63
N ARG A 295 -31.64 -5.92 -13.75
CA ARG A 295 -31.49 -6.10 -12.30
C ARG A 295 -32.84 -6.29 -11.62
N ALA A 296 -32.87 -7.18 -10.62
CA ALA A 296 -34.05 -7.42 -9.79
C ALA A 296 -34.27 -6.33 -8.72
N GLU A 297 -33.20 -5.61 -8.34
CA GLU A 297 -33.21 -4.55 -7.33
C GLU A 297 -32.81 -3.19 -7.94
N GLU A 298 -33.27 -2.09 -7.32
CA GLU A 298 -32.90 -0.73 -7.73
C GLU A 298 -31.42 -0.47 -7.48
N ALA A 299 -30.65 -0.25 -8.55
CA ALA A 299 -29.22 0.04 -8.46
C ALA A 299 -28.97 1.35 -7.71
N ARG A 300 -27.96 1.34 -6.83
CA ARG A 300 -27.46 2.56 -6.15
C ARG A 300 -26.86 3.53 -7.17
N THR A 301 -26.86 4.83 -6.84
CA THR A 301 -26.33 5.87 -7.75
C THR A 301 -24.84 5.66 -8.07
N CYS A 302 -24.06 5.15 -7.10
CA CYS A 302 -22.66 4.80 -7.34
C CYS A 302 -22.51 3.60 -8.29
N GLU A 303 -23.41 2.62 -8.24
CA GLU A 303 -23.41 1.47 -9.13
C GLU A 303 -23.80 1.86 -10.56
N LEU A 304 -24.73 2.80 -10.71
CA LEU A 304 -25.09 3.38 -12.00
C LEU A 304 -23.88 4.05 -12.67
N LEU A 305 -23.12 4.85 -11.93
CA LEU A 305 -21.91 5.48 -12.46
C LEU A 305 -20.81 4.46 -12.76
N LYS A 306 -20.70 3.39 -11.96
CA LYS A 306 -19.78 2.28 -12.24
C LYS A 306 -20.17 1.57 -13.54
N ASP A 307 -21.45 1.28 -13.74
CA ASP A 307 -21.96 0.66 -14.96
C ASP A 307 -21.68 1.50 -16.21
N ILE A 308 -21.82 2.83 -16.08
CA ILE A 308 -21.48 3.77 -17.15
C ILE A 308 -19.97 3.75 -17.43
N LYS A 309 -19.13 3.76 -16.39
CA LYS A 309 -17.67 3.69 -16.53
C LYS A 309 -17.23 2.39 -17.22
N ASP A 310 -17.77 1.25 -16.80
CA ASP A 310 -17.46 -0.05 -17.38
C ASP A 310 -17.84 -0.10 -18.87
N TYR A 311 -19.01 0.44 -19.23
CA TYR A 311 -19.44 0.54 -20.63
C TYR A 311 -18.51 1.43 -21.48
N ILE A 312 -18.16 2.62 -20.98
CA ILE A 312 -17.24 3.52 -21.70
C ILE A 312 -15.88 2.84 -21.90
N LYS A 313 -15.38 2.14 -20.88
CA LYS A 313 -14.11 1.41 -20.96
C LYS A 313 -14.16 0.28 -21.99
N GLU A 314 -15.23 -0.53 -21.99
CA GLU A 314 -15.42 -1.60 -22.97
C GLU A 314 -15.48 -1.05 -24.40
N GLU A 315 -16.22 0.05 -24.63
CA GLU A 315 -16.30 0.70 -25.95
C GLU A 315 -14.95 1.28 -26.40
N LEU A 316 -14.15 1.83 -25.48
CA LEU A 316 -12.79 2.29 -25.78
C LEU A 316 -11.88 1.11 -26.16
N GLU A 317 -11.92 0.01 -25.41
CA GLU A 317 -11.16 -1.21 -25.71
C GLU A 317 -11.58 -1.84 -27.06
N LEU A 318 -12.88 -1.85 -27.36
CA LEU A 318 -13.40 -2.33 -28.66
C LEU A 318 -12.93 -1.43 -29.80
N ARG A 319 -12.97 -0.11 -29.63
CA ARG A 319 -12.50 0.86 -30.62
C ARG A 319 -11.00 0.74 -30.89
N ASP A 320 -10.19 0.50 -29.86
CA ASP A 320 -8.75 0.25 -30.00
C ASP A 320 -8.49 -1.06 -30.77
N ARG A 321 -9.26 -2.12 -30.48
CA ARG A 321 -9.20 -3.40 -31.20
C ARG A 321 -9.72 -3.32 -32.64
N GLU A 322 -10.65 -2.41 -32.93
CA GLU A 322 -11.16 -2.16 -34.28
C GLU A 322 -10.19 -1.32 -35.12
N GLN A 323 -9.47 -0.37 -34.52
CA GLN A 323 -8.39 0.38 -35.18
C GLN A 323 -7.16 -0.50 -35.49
N GLU A 324 -6.98 -1.61 -34.76
CA GLU A 324 -5.94 -2.61 -35.01
C GLU A 324 -6.28 -3.62 -36.15
N LYS A 325 -7.50 -3.61 -36.71
CA LYS A 325 -7.84 -4.48 -37.86
C LYS A 325 -7.52 -3.83 -39.21
N PRO A 326 -6.70 -4.47 -40.08
CA PRO A 326 -6.52 -4.01 -41.45
C PRO A 326 -7.81 -4.26 -42.26
N THR A 327 -8.09 -3.28 -43.12
CA THR A 327 -9.25 -3.19 -44.00
C THR A 327 -9.50 -4.42 -44.88
N SER A 328 -10.80 -4.66 -45.10
CA SER A 328 -11.44 -5.51 -46.11
C SER A 328 -11.59 -6.99 -45.75
N ARG A 329 -12.84 -7.48 -45.62
CA ARG A 329 -13.62 -7.93 -46.79
C ARG A 329 -15.02 -8.44 -46.39
N MET A 330 -16.05 -7.96 -47.09
CA MET A 330 -17.39 -8.56 -47.10
C MET A 330 -17.34 -10.00 -47.64
N GLU A 331 -18.04 -10.90 -46.96
CA GLU A 331 -18.48 -12.20 -47.48
C GLU A 331 -19.46 -11.98 -48.64
N HIS A 332 -19.40 -12.77 -49.70
CA HIS A 332 -20.29 -13.91 -49.78
C HIS A 332 -19.81 -15.01 -50.74
N ILE A 333 -20.02 -16.25 -50.26
CA ILE A 333 -20.47 -17.45 -50.98
C ILE A 333 -19.39 -18.44 -51.47
N SER A 334 -19.39 -19.55 -50.72
CA SER A 334 -19.18 -20.96 -51.10
C SER A 334 -17.76 -21.48 -51.35
N GLN A 335 -17.35 -22.34 -50.42
CA GLN A 335 -16.35 -23.41 -50.52
C GLN A 335 -16.60 -24.38 -51.71
N PRO A 336 -15.69 -25.31 -52.08
CA PRO A 336 -14.50 -25.77 -51.34
C PRO A 336 -13.18 -25.89 -52.15
N GLU A 337 -12.11 -26.02 -51.34
CA GLU A 337 -10.81 -26.65 -51.63
C GLU A 337 -9.88 -26.01 -52.67
N ARG A 338 -8.81 -25.37 -52.17
CA ARG A 338 -7.42 -25.54 -52.66
C ARG A 338 -6.40 -24.95 -51.68
N THR A 339 -5.65 -25.86 -51.06
CA THR A 339 -4.28 -25.74 -50.52
C THR A 339 -3.58 -24.38 -50.71
N PHE A 340 -3.36 -23.65 -49.61
CA PHE A 340 -2.52 -22.45 -49.60
C PHE A 340 -1.04 -22.80 -49.78
N LYS A 341 -0.43 -22.32 -50.87
CA LYS A 341 1.02 -22.29 -51.08
C LYS A 341 1.63 -21.12 -50.32
N THR A 342 2.59 -21.41 -49.46
CA THR A 342 3.51 -20.45 -48.82
C THR A 342 4.43 -19.82 -49.87
N THR A 343 4.40 -18.49 -50.05
CA THR A 343 5.41 -17.78 -50.85
C THR A 343 6.63 -17.49 -49.97
N ARG A 344 7.72 -18.19 -50.29
CA ARG A 344 9.03 -18.12 -49.62
C ARG A 344 9.69 -16.76 -49.89
N TYR A 345 10.08 -16.01 -48.86
CA TYR A 345 10.99 -14.87 -49.01
C TYR A 345 12.35 -15.35 -49.55
N THR A 346 12.77 -14.84 -50.71
CA THR A 346 14.09 -15.08 -51.30
C THR A 346 14.96 -13.84 -51.20
N CYS A 347 16.23 -14.02 -50.85
CA CYS A 347 17.21 -12.95 -50.80
C CYS A 347 17.58 -12.52 -52.22
N PHE A 348 17.37 -11.26 -52.60
CA PHE A 348 17.66 -10.77 -53.96
C PHE A 348 19.16 -10.71 -54.32
N TYR A 349 20.07 -10.86 -53.34
CA TYR A 349 21.51 -10.96 -53.59
C TYR A 349 21.91 -12.37 -54.06
N CYS A 350 21.51 -13.40 -53.33
CA CYS A 350 21.94 -14.77 -53.58
C CYS A 350 20.84 -15.70 -54.11
N ASN A 351 19.62 -15.19 -54.25
CA ASN A 351 18.41 -15.92 -54.66
C ASN A 351 18.08 -17.15 -53.81
N LYS A 352 18.65 -17.26 -52.59
CA LYS A 352 18.34 -18.31 -51.61
C LYS A 352 17.26 -17.82 -50.64
N GLY A 353 16.38 -18.73 -50.23
CA GLY A 353 15.41 -18.46 -49.16
C GLY A 353 16.00 -18.59 -47.77
N GLY A 354 15.25 -18.17 -46.75
CA GLY A 354 15.60 -18.38 -45.34
C GLY A 354 16.36 -17.24 -44.65
N HIS A 355 16.65 -16.14 -45.35
CA HIS A 355 17.22 -14.93 -44.75
C HIS A 355 16.81 -13.67 -45.52
N SER A 356 16.85 -12.53 -44.83
CA SER A 356 16.64 -11.21 -45.44
C SER A 356 17.89 -10.79 -46.24
N PRO A 357 17.74 -10.00 -47.33
CA PRO A 357 18.86 -9.41 -48.06
C PRO A 357 19.88 -8.64 -47.18
N SER A 358 19.45 -8.08 -46.04
CA SER A 358 20.35 -7.45 -45.06
C SER A 358 21.32 -8.45 -44.42
N ASP A 359 20.86 -9.68 -44.21
CA ASP A 359 21.56 -10.76 -43.50
C ASP A 359 22.20 -11.77 -44.48
N CYS A 360 22.43 -11.36 -45.73
CA CYS A 360 23.03 -12.24 -46.72
C CYS A 360 24.50 -12.53 -46.40
N GLU A 361 24.79 -13.79 -46.05
CA GLU A 361 26.15 -14.26 -45.75
C GLU A 361 27.01 -14.51 -47.00
N VAL A 362 26.39 -14.64 -48.18
CA VAL A 362 27.09 -14.86 -49.46
C VAL A 362 27.77 -13.58 -49.94
N ILE A 363 27.09 -12.44 -49.81
CA ILE A 363 27.60 -11.13 -50.24
C ILE A 363 27.76 -10.25 -49.00
N ARG A 364 29.00 -10.11 -48.53
CA ARG A 364 29.30 -9.53 -47.21
C ARG A 364 29.65 -8.06 -47.28
N THR A 365 30.29 -7.60 -48.36
CA THR A 365 30.79 -6.22 -48.42
C THR A 365 29.76 -5.25 -48.99
N GLN A 366 29.76 -4.01 -48.49
CA GLN A 366 28.92 -2.94 -49.01
C GLN A 366 29.15 -2.71 -50.51
N GLN A 367 30.41 -2.76 -50.94
CA GLN A 367 30.81 -2.51 -52.33
C GLN A 367 30.24 -3.59 -53.27
N GLU A 368 30.33 -4.87 -52.91
CA GLU A 368 29.74 -5.97 -53.70
C GLU A 368 28.20 -5.87 -53.75
N ARG A 369 27.55 -5.53 -52.63
CA ARG A 369 26.08 -5.35 -52.59
C ARG A 369 25.62 -4.23 -53.50
N VAL A 370 26.32 -3.08 -53.49
CA VAL A 370 26.06 -1.95 -54.38
C VAL A 370 26.31 -2.35 -55.84
N GLN A 371 27.37 -3.11 -56.10
CA GLN A 371 27.67 -3.60 -57.44
C GLN A 371 26.57 -4.52 -57.97
N ILE A 372 26.06 -5.45 -57.15
CA ILE A 372 24.98 -6.35 -57.56
C ILE A 372 23.69 -5.58 -57.85
N ILE A 373 23.34 -4.58 -57.03
CA ILE A 373 22.16 -3.73 -57.28
C ILE A 373 22.29 -3.03 -58.64
N LYS A 374 23.47 -2.50 -58.96
CA LYS A 374 23.75 -1.85 -60.26
C LYS A 374 23.74 -2.84 -61.41
N THR A 375 24.45 -3.96 -61.29
CA THR A 375 24.59 -4.96 -62.36
C THR A 375 23.27 -5.70 -62.65
N ARG A 376 22.43 -5.92 -61.63
CA ARG A 376 21.11 -6.55 -61.79
C ARG A 376 19.97 -5.56 -61.95
N ASN A 377 20.29 -4.27 -62.08
CA ASN A 377 19.34 -3.17 -62.30
C ASN A 377 18.18 -3.16 -61.29
N LEU A 378 18.50 -3.40 -60.01
CA LEU A 378 17.53 -3.43 -58.92
C LEU A 378 17.32 -2.03 -58.35
N CYS A 379 16.12 -1.77 -57.82
CA CYS A 379 15.81 -0.54 -57.12
C CYS A 379 16.77 -0.34 -55.95
N TYR A 380 17.42 0.83 -55.92
CA TYR A 380 18.44 1.13 -54.94
C TYR A 380 17.92 1.20 -53.50
N ASN A 381 16.60 1.38 -53.29
CA ASN A 381 15.96 1.44 -51.96
C ASN A 381 15.32 0.13 -51.50
N CYS A 382 14.66 -0.63 -52.37
CA CYS A 382 13.89 -1.82 -51.98
C CYS A 382 14.39 -3.14 -52.61
N GLY A 383 15.35 -3.08 -53.54
CA GLY A 383 15.88 -4.26 -54.23
C GLY A 383 14.93 -4.91 -55.23
N SER A 384 13.79 -4.29 -55.55
CA SER A 384 12.87 -4.78 -56.59
C SER A 384 13.44 -4.56 -57.99
N SER A 385 13.23 -5.52 -58.91
CA SER A 385 13.53 -5.34 -60.33
C SER A 385 12.43 -4.59 -61.10
N SER A 386 11.30 -4.26 -60.46
CA SER A 386 10.11 -3.69 -61.13
C SER A 386 10.14 -2.17 -61.32
N HIS A 387 11.02 -1.46 -60.61
CA HIS A 387 11.08 0.01 -60.63
C HIS A 387 12.48 0.50 -60.22
N GLN A 388 12.73 1.79 -60.39
CA GLN A 388 13.96 2.47 -59.97
C GLN A 388 13.68 3.44 -58.80
N LEU A 389 14.75 4.00 -58.23
CA LEU A 389 14.68 4.86 -57.03
C LEU A 389 13.64 6.00 -57.11
N PRO A 390 13.45 6.71 -58.24
CA PRO A 390 12.47 7.79 -58.33
C PRO A 390 11.03 7.35 -58.10
N ASP A 391 10.68 6.13 -58.53
CA ASP A 391 9.33 5.57 -58.47
C ASP A 391 9.14 4.65 -57.24
N CYS A 392 10.11 4.67 -56.32
CA CYS A 392 10.12 3.77 -55.17
C CYS A 392 9.24 4.28 -54.03
N LYS A 393 8.22 3.52 -53.67
CA LYS A 393 7.33 3.78 -52.53
C LYS A 393 7.83 3.22 -51.19
N ALA A 394 9.05 2.65 -51.16
CA ALA A 394 9.60 2.09 -49.92
C ALA A 394 10.08 3.20 -48.97
N GLY A 395 9.94 2.94 -47.66
CA GLY A 395 10.32 3.86 -46.59
C GLY A 395 11.82 4.21 -46.56
N PRO A 396 12.24 5.10 -45.64
CA PRO A 396 13.64 5.48 -45.50
C PRO A 396 14.48 4.34 -44.91
N CYS A 397 15.80 4.40 -45.09
CA CYS A 397 16.73 3.45 -44.51
C CYS A 397 16.64 3.41 -42.98
N ARG A 398 16.53 2.21 -42.40
CA ARG A 398 16.38 2.02 -40.93
C ARG A 398 17.63 2.38 -40.12
N ASN A 399 18.80 2.48 -40.76
CA ASN A 399 20.06 2.77 -40.08
C ASN A 399 20.38 4.27 -40.01
N CYS A 400 19.87 5.09 -40.93
CA CYS A 400 20.18 6.52 -40.98
C CYS A 400 19.00 7.44 -41.27
N ASN A 401 17.79 6.87 -41.39
CA ASN A 401 16.54 7.57 -41.68
C ASN A 401 16.57 8.47 -42.93
N LYS A 402 17.45 8.17 -43.91
CA LYS A 402 17.48 8.86 -45.21
C LYS A 402 16.84 7.98 -46.28
N HIS A 403 15.98 8.58 -47.11
CA HIS A 403 15.49 7.95 -48.33
C HIS A 403 16.62 7.82 -49.36
N GLY A 404 16.46 6.87 -50.27
CA GLY A 404 17.35 6.77 -51.42
C GLY A 404 18.37 5.63 -51.38
N HIS A 405 18.32 4.72 -50.39
CA HIS A 405 19.14 3.50 -50.38
C HIS A 405 18.59 2.40 -49.45
N HIS A 406 18.81 1.14 -49.81
CA HIS A 406 18.42 -0.02 -49.02
C HIS A 406 19.29 -0.15 -47.75
N THR A 407 18.72 -0.64 -46.65
CA THR A 407 19.40 -0.73 -45.35
C THR A 407 20.72 -1.50 -45.41
N SER A 408 20.80 -2.55 -46.24
CA SER A 408 21.99 -3.41 -46.44
C SER A 408 23.20 -2.72 -47.06
N ILE A 409 23.03 -1.54 -47.66
CA ILE A 409 24.08 -0.74 -48.32
C ILE A 409 24.29 0.62 -47.65
N CYS A 410 23.76 0.81 -46.44
CA CYS A 410 23.92 2.06 -45.70
C CYS A 410 25.37 2.27 -45.27
N ARG A 411 25.97 3.45 -45.57
CA ARG A 411 27.35 3.78 -45.15
C ARG A 411 27.55 3.79 -43.63
N TYR A 412 26.50 4.05 -42.85
CA TYR A 412 26.56 3.98 -41.38
C TYR A 412 26.82 2.55 -40.86
N GLN A 413 26.60 1.52 -41.68
CA GLN A 413 26.92 0.13 -41.33
C GLN A 413 28.41 -0.22 -41.60
N TYR A 414 29.16 0.60 -42.37
CA TYR A 414 30.50 0.26 -42.87
C TYR A 414 31.56 1.40 -42.79
N GLY A 415 31.27 2.53 -42.13
CA GLY A 415 32.19 3.70 -42.04
C GLY A 415 33.02 3.77 -40.74
N PRO A 416 34.16 4.50 -40.74
CA PRO A 416 34.98 4.76 -39.55
C PRO A 416 34.27 5.67 -38.53
N THR A 417 34.59 5.47 -37.25
CA THR A 417 33.77 5.73 -36.05
C THR A 417 33.64 7.18 -35.54
N GLU A 418 33.74 8.22 -36.37
CA GLU A 418 33.78 9.62 -35.86
C GLU A 418 32.53 10.50 -36.08
N TYR A 419 31.44 10.00 -36.66
CA TYR A 419 30.19 10.77 -36.75
C TYR A 419 28.96 9.92 -36.39
N LYS A 420 28.66 9.84 -35.09
CA LYS A 420 27.34 9.38 -34.59
C LYS A 420 26.61 10.55 -33.91
N PRO A 421 25.50 11.06 -34.45
CA PRO A 421 24.58 11.89 -33.69
C PRO A 421 23.86 11.03 -32.64
N ARG A 422 23.79 11.50 -31.39
CA ARG A 422 23.01 10.86 -30.31
C ARG A 422 21.51 11.05 -30.57
N LYS A 423 20.74 9.95 -30.55
CA LYS A 423 19.36 9.94 -30.05
C LYS A 423 19.22 8.78 -29.07
N GLY A 424 18.61 9.10 -27.93
CA GLY A 424 18.50 8.23 -26.76
C GLY A 424 17.46 7.13 -26.89
N GLY A 425 17.46 6.27 -25.87
CA GLY A 425 16.38 5.33 -25.57
C GLY A 425 16.73 3.86 -25.79
N ASN A 426 17.06 3.21 -24.67
CA ASN A 426 16.82 1.80 -24.32
C ASN A 426 17.72 0.68 -24.88
N THR A 427 18.54 0.22 -23.93
CA THR A 427 18.71 -1.15 -23.41
C THR A 427 19.26 -2.28 -24.29
N THR A 428 20.17 -2.99 -23.60
CA THR A 428 20.48 -4.43 -23.68
C THR A 428 21.31 -4.94 -24.86
N ARG A 429 22.61 -5.06 -24.55
CA ARG A 429 23.52 -6.20 -24.75
C ARG A 429 23.19 -7.16 -25.91
N ASP A 430 24.19 -7.37 -26.77
CA ASP A 430 24.63 -8.75 -26.92
C ASP A 430 26.14 -8.89 -27.17
N LYS A 431 26.66 -10.00 -26.65
CA LYS A 431 28.01 -10.52 -26.82
C LYS A 431 28.17 -11.02 -28.25
N THR A 432 29.38 -10.89 -28.80
CA THR A 432 29.86 -11.76 -29.88
C THR A 432 31.15 -12.47 -29.47
N LYS A 433 31.12 -13.80 -29.68
CA LYS A 433 32.25 -14.75 -29.75
C LYS A 433 33.26 -14.28 -30.82
N ALA A 434 34.54 -14.64 -30.82
CA ALA A 434 35.19 -15.98 -30.88
C ALA A 434 36.74 -15.74 -30.88
N PRO A 435 37.67 -16.70 -31.14
CA PRO A 435 37.59 -18.15 -31.37
C PRO A 435 38.63 -18.99 -30.58
N SER A 436 38.62 -20.29 -30.86
CA SER A 436 39.30 -21.45 -30.23
C SER A 436 40.76 -21.71 -30.62
N LYS A 437 41.57 -22.18 -29.65
CA LYS A 437 42.66 -23.18 -29.81
C LYS A 437 42.67 -24.13 -28.58
N LEU A 438 42.83 -25.44 -28.80
CA LEU A 438 42.94 -26.55 -27.82
C LEU A 438 44.39 -27.09 -27.80
N PRO A 439 44.79 -28.07 -26.94
CA PRO A 439 44.71 -28.13 -25.46
C PRO A 439 45.98 -28.78 -24.82
N ILE A 440 46.32 -28.50 -23.54
CA ILE A 440 47.02 -29.47 -22.65
C ILE A 440 46.51 -29.26 -21.19
N PRO A 441 46.25 -30.34 -20.39
CA PRO A 441 45.41 -30.31 -19.19
C PRO A 441 46.20 -30.34 -17.86
N ILE A 442 45.54 -30.03 -16.71
CA ILE A 442 45.75 -30.48 -15.29
C ILE A 442 44.98 -29.50 -14.33
N PRO A 443 44.44 -29.92 -13.16
CA PRO A 443 43.10 -30.46 -12.92
C PRO A 443 42.14 -29.50 -12.17
N ARG A 444 40.88 -29.93 -12.06
CA ARG A 444 39.71 -29.18 -11.56
C ARG A 444 39.64 -29.06 -10.03
N GLU A 445 39.33 -27.86 -9.55
CA GLU A 445 38.53 -27.65 -8.33
C GLU A 445 37.23 -26.92 -8.70
N LYS A 446 36.08 -27.47 -8.29
CA LYS A 446 34.73 -26.97 -8.60
C LYS A 446 34.34 -25.91 -7.57
N LYS A 447 34.02 -24.69 -8.01
CA LYS A 447 33.27 -23.69 -7.21
C LYS A 447 31.75 -23.83 -7.45
N PRO A 448 30.91 -23.54 -6.42
CA PRO A 448 29.49 -23.88 -6.41
C PRO A 448 28.63 -22.88 -7.21
N SER A 449 27.53 -23.39 -7.77
CA SER A 449 26.55 -22.68 -8.59
C SER A 449 25.74 -21.67 -7.78
N SER A 450 25.65 -20.44 -8.28
CA SER A 450 24.76 -19.38 -7.77
C SER A 450 23.28 -19.79 -7.89
N SER A 451 22.57 -19.81 -6.76
CA SER A 451 21.14 -20.05 -6.61
C SER A 451 20.30 -18.93 -7.25
N LYS A 452 19.34 -19.31 -8.11
CA LYS A 452 18.29 -18.43 -8.66
C LYS A 452 17.16 -18.29 -7.64
N ILE A 453 16.68 -17.07 -7.42
CA ILE A 453 15.53 -16.76 -6.53
C ILE A 453 14.28 -16.71 -7.41
N ASN A 454 13.20 -17.32 -6.95
CA ASN A 454 11.94 -17.49 -7.66
C ASN A 454 10.81 -16.82 -6.85
N THR A 455 9.96 -16.03 -7.50
CA THR A 455 8.73 -15.48 -6.90
C THR A 455 7.54 -16.33 -7.36
N VAL A 456 6.66 -16.71 -6.43
CA VAL A 456 5.49 -17.55 -6.69
C VAL A 456 4.24 -16.70 -6.46
N THR A 457 3.35 -16.60 -7.45
CA THR A 457 2.03 -15.95 -7.32
C THR A 457 0.92 -16.97 -7.58
N SER A 458 -0.20 -16.87 -6.86
CA SER A 458 -1.40 -17.70 -7.09
C SER A 458 -2.39 -17.00 -8.01
N ASP A 459 -2.95 -17.75 -8.97
CA ASP A 459 -4.08 -17.31 -9.80
C ASP A 459 -5.34 -17.13 -8.96
N GLU A 460 -5.72 -15.88 -8.70
CA GLU A 460 -7.13 -15.47 -8.71
C GLU A 460 -7.25 -14.12 -9.45
N THR A 461 -8.31 -14.02 -10.23
CA THR A 461 -8.55 -13.04 -11.30
C THR A 461 -8.56 -11.57 -10.87
N GLN A 462 -7.42 -10.87 -11.01
CA GLN A 462 -7.25 -9.45 -11.42
C GLN A 462 -5.75 -9.20 -11.68
N PRO A 463 -5.33 -8.48 -12.74
CA PRO A 463 -3.94 -8.10 -12.91
C PRO A 463 -3.66 -6.81 -12.13
N GLU A 464 -3.24 -6.91 -10.88
CA GLU A 464 -2.47 -5.85 -10.23
C GLU A 464 -1.04 -6.35 -9.99
N ASP A 465 -0.10 -5.82 -10.78
CA ASP A 465 1.33 -6.12 -10.71
C ASP A 465 1.90 -5.73 -9.34
N THR A 466 1.84 -6.64 -8.37
CA THR A 466 2.62 -6.51 -7.13
C THR A 466 3.97 -7.19 -7.35
N VAL A 467 4.89 -6.48 -8.01
CA VAL A 467 6.29 -6.92 -8.11
C VAL A 467 6.97 -6.64 -6.76
N VAL A 468 7.02 -7.65 -5.87
CA VAL A 468 7.89 -7.58 -4.69
C VAL A 468 9.34 -7.78 -5.15
N LEU A 469 10.03 -6.66 -5.32
CA LEU A 469 11.44 -6.61 -5.71
C LEU A 469 12.32 -6.91 -4.49
N HIS A 470 12.78 -8.15 -4.31
CA HIS A 470 13.90 -8.43 -3.41
C HIS A 470 15.19 -8.46 -4.24
N THR A 471 15.82 -7.29 -4.42
CA THR A 471 17.18 -7.21 -4.93
C THR A 471 18.11 -7.88 -3.93
N ARG A 472 18.73 -8.99 -4.35
CA ARG A 472 19.85 -9.62 -3.65
C ARG A 472 21.03 -8.63 -3.66
N ARG A 473 21.07 -7.71 -2.70
CA ARG A 473 22.34 -7.40 -2.04
C ARG A 473 22.78 -8.76 -1.50
N GLU A 474 24.00 -9.21 -1.78
CA GLU A 474 24.61 -10.22 -0.92
C GLU A 474 24.26 -9.77 0.49
N LEU A 475 23.48 -10.56 1.24
CA LEU A 475 23.05 -10.19 2.60
C LEU A 475 24.31 -9.59 3.21
N ALA A 476 24.25 -8.31 3.60
CA ALA A 476 25.30 -7.78 4.43
C ALA A 476 25.54 -8.89 5.47
N PRO A 477 26.77 -9.38 5.65
CA PRO A 477 27.05 -10.63 6.39
C PRO A 477 26.49 -10.66 7.82
N ASN A 478 25.82 -9.60 8.22
CA ASN A 478 25.31 -9.26 9.52
C ASN A 478 23.78 -9.08 9.55
N SER A 479 22.94 -9.73 8.71
CA SER A 479 21.46 -9.69 8.90
C SER A 479 20.84 -11.09 9.00
N GLN A 480 20.11 -11.35 10.10
CA GLN A 480 19.51 -12.65 10.39
C GLN A 480 17.98 -12.65 10.16
N ILE A 481 17.52 -13.60 9.32
CA ILE A 481 16.10 -13.87 9.05
C ILE A 481 15.42 -14.46 10.30
N LEU A 482 14.11 -14.21 10.46
CA LEU A 482 13.30 -14.80 11.52
C LEU A 482 13.20 -16.31 11.35
N ALA A 483 14.01 -17.03 12.12
CA ALA A 483 14.00 -18.48 12.18
C ALA A 483 13.77 -18.96 13.61
N GLY A 484 13.03 -20.06 13.74
CA GLY A 484 12.66 -20.72 14.99
C GLY A 484 12.81 -22.24 14.91
N GLN A 485 12.63 -22.92 16.05
CA GLN A 485 12.35 -24.35 16.08
C GLN A 485 10.91 -24.59 16.52
N VAL A 486 10.29 -25.61 15.93
CA VAL A 486 8.90 -25.96 16.21
C VAL A 486 8.74 -27.48 16.29
N GLU A 487 7.89 -27.92 17.22
CA GLU A 487 7.49 -29.32 17.31
C GLU A 487 6.38 -29.60 16.29
N VAL A 488 6.63 -30.56 15.39
CA VAL A 488 5.64 -31.04 14.42
C VAL A 488 5.12 -32.40 14.85
N PHE A 489 3.80 -32.57 14.79
CA PHE A 489 3.20 -33.87 15.04
C PHE A 489 3.50 -34.84 13.89
N ASN A 490 4.07 -36.01 14.20
CA ASN A 490 4.26 -37.10 13.25
C ASN A 490 3.12 -38.13 13.42
N PRO A 491 2.14 -38.19 12.49
CA PRO A 491 1.03 -39.12 12.58
C PRO A 491 1.48 -40.59 12.60
N SER A 492 2.57 -40.93 11.91
CA SER A 492 3.02 -42.31 11.72
C SER A 492 3.77 -42.88 12.92
N LYS A 493 4.51 -42.04 13.64
CA LYS A 493 5.26 -42.47 14.85
C LYS A 493 4.49 -42.15 16.14
N THR A 494 3.35 -41.47 16.06
CA THR A 494 2.61 -40.93 17.22
C THR A 494 3.51 -40.18 18.20
N ARG A 495 4.55 -39.51 17.66
CA ARG A 495 5.54 -38.75 18.40
C ARG A 495 5.70 -37.38 17.75
N ARG A 496 6.18 -36.41 18.51
CA ARG A 496 6.51 -35.07 18.01
C ARG A 496 7.97 -35.04 17.58
N GLU A 497 8.25 -34.35 16.49
CA GLU A 497 9.58 -34.15 15.93
C GLU A 497 9.90 -32.67 15.93
N LEU A 498 11.08 -32.28 16.41
CA LEU A 498 11.54 -30.90 16.39
C LEU A 498 12.16 -30.60 15.02
N THR A 499 11.72 -29.54 14.37
CA THR A 499 12.26 -29.09 13.08
C THR A 499 12.45 -27.58 13.06
N GLU A 500 13.22 -27.08 12.10
CA GLU A 500 13.51 -25.67 11.94
C GLU A 500 12.54 -25.01 10.96
N VAL A 501 12.08 -23.81 11.33
CA VAL A 501 11.06 -23.05 10.62
C VAL A 501 11.53 -21.62 10.36
N ILE A 502 11.21 -21.08 9.18
CA ILE A 502 11.34 -19.64 8.87
C ILE A 502 9.96 -19.00 8.90
N LEU A 503 9.89 -17.79 9.46
CA LEU A 503 8.73 -16.91 9.34
C LEU A 503 9.02 -15.89 8.24
N ASP A 504 8.26 -15.94 7.15
CA ASP A 504 8.43 -15.07 6.00
C ASP A 504 7.12 -14.32 5.71
N THR A 505 7.07 -13.05 6.13
CA THR A 505 5.92 -12.19 5.85
C THR A 505 5.84 -11.75 4.38
N GLY A 506 6.88 -11.99 3.58
CA GLY A 506 6.88 -11.72 2.15
C GLY A 506 6.33 -12.86 1.29
N SER A 507 5.95 -13.99 1.90
CA SER A 507 5.38 -15.14 1.20
C SER A 507 3.89 -15.27 1.52
N ASP A 508 3.03 -15.35 0.52
CA ASP A 508 1.58 -15.53 0.74
C ASP A 508 1.22 -16.96 1.18
N ARG A 509 2.11 -17.92 0.94
CA ARG A 509 1.85 -19.35 1.19
C ARG A 509 2.92 -19.95 2.09
N SER A 510 2.48 -20.89 2.93
CA SER A 510 3.40 -21.73 3.70
C SER A 510 3.92 -22.89 2.87
N PHE A 511 5.17 -23.29 3.10
CA PHE A 511 5.84 -24.38 2.40
C PHE A 511 6.43 -25.41 3.37
N ILE A 512 6.45 -26.66 2.93
CA ILE A 512 7.09 -27.78 3.62
C ILE A 512 7.99 -28.54 2.65
N THR A 513 9.16 -28.99 3.11
CA THR A 513 10.03 -29.79 2.25
C THR A 513 9.43 -31.17 1.94
N ASN A 514 9.67 -31.66 0.73
CA ASN A 514 9.30 -33.01 0.33
C ASN A 514 9.93 -34.06 1.25
N ALA A 515 11.14 -33.82 1.74
CA ALA A 515 11.83 -34.71 2.69
C ALA A 515 11.11 -34.80 4.03
N LEU A 516 10.71 -33.67 4.63
CA LEU A 516 9.96 -33.66 5.88
C LEU A 516 8.55 -34.24 5.69
N ALA A 517 7.82 -33.82 4.66
CA ALA A 517 6.48 -34.35 4.39
C ALA A 517 6.47 -35.88 4.22
N ASN A 518 7.46 -36.44 3.50
CA ASN A 518 7.61 -37.89 3.34
C ASN A 518 7.99 -38.59 4.65
N ARG A 519 8.86 -37.99 5.46
CA ARG A 519 9.27 -38.52 6.78
C ARG A 519 8.13 -38.52 7.80
N LEU A 520 7.26 -37.53 7.73
CA LEU A 520 6.02 -37.45 8.51
C LEU A 520 4.87 -38.27 7.88
N GLN A 521 5.08 -38.82 6.66
CA GLN A 521 4.09 -39.52 5.84
C GLN A 521 2.77 -38.75 5.67
N LEU A 522 2.87 -37.44 5.50
CA LEU A 522 1.70 -36.60 5.28
C LEU A 522 1.10 -36.91 3.90
N ARG A 523 -0.23 -37.00 3.84
CA ARG A 523 -0.96 -37.19 2.58
C ARG A 523 -1.21 -35.84 1.94
N ASP A 524 -1.18 -35.83 0.61
CA ASP A 524 -1.57 -34.64 -0.14
C ASP A 524 -3.10 -34.53 -0.08
N SER A 525 -3.60 -33.41 0.43
CA SER A 525 -5.02 -33.08 0.45
C SER A 525 -5.48 -32.54 -0.90
N ASP A 526 -4.58 -31.84 -1.60
CA ASP A 526 -4.82 -31.22 -2.89
C ASP A 526 -3.52 -31.12 -3.69
N SER A 527 -3.60 -30.72 -4.95
CA SER A 527 -2.46 -30.40 -5.81
C SER A 527 -2.68 -29.06 -6.48
N ILE A 528 -1.72 -28.15 -6.35
CA ILE A 528 -1.78 -26.82 -6.96
C ILE A 528 -0.72 -26.67 -8.03
N GLU A 529 -1.00 -25.83 -9.01
CA GLU A 529 -0.05 -25.46 -10.05
C GLU A 529 0.58 -24.10 -9.72
N LEU A 530 1.89 -24.10 -9.42
CA LEU A 530 2.65 -22.90 -9.11
C LEU A 530 3.26 -22.31 -10.37
N ASN A 531 2.90 -21.06 -10.68
CA ASN A 531 3.49 -20.30 -11.77
C ASN A 531 4.63 -19.41 -11.23
N ILE A 532 5.85 -19.72 -11.65
CA ILE A 532 7.05 -19.00 -11.24
C ILE A 532 7.51 -18.09 -12.37
N HIS A 533 7.37 -16.80 -12.18
CA HIS A 533 7.91 -15.80 -13.10
C HIS A 533 9.36 -15.49 -12.74
N THR A 534 10.27 -15.61 -13.70
CA THR A 534 11.66 -15.17 -13.52
C THR A 534 11.88 -13.84 -14.24
N PHE A 535 12.73 -12.98 -13.69
CA PHE A 535 12.97 -11.64 -14.23
C PHE A 535 13.42 -11.71 -15.70
N GLY A 536 12.60 -11.14 -16.59
CA GLY A 536 12.88 -11.06 -18.03
C GLY A 536 12.33 -12.23 -18.86
N ASP A 537 11.74 -13.25 -18.24
CA ASP A 537 11.07 -14.32 -18.96
C ASP A 537 9.57 -14.02 -19.13
N THR A 538 9.09 -14.11 -20.37
CA THR A 538 7.68 -13.90 -20.71
C THR A 538 6.81 -15.14 -20.48
N LYS A 539 7.43 -16.28 -20.14
CA LYS A 539 6.71 -17.53 -19.83
C LYS A 539 7.03 -17.97 -18.41
N PRO A 540 6.02 -18.21 -17.55
CA PRO A 540 6.26 -18.75 -16.23
C PRO A 540 6.81 -20.17 -16.32
N ILE A 541 7.64 -20.53 -15.34
CA ILE A 541 7.98 -21.91 -15.05
C ILE A 541 6.85 -22.46 -14.19
N THR A 542 6.06 -23.35 -14.77
CA THR A 542 4.93 -23.95 -14.08
C THR A 542 5.35 -25.24 -13.37
N ARG A 543 4.96 -25.41 -12.10
CA ARG A 543 5.23 -26.59 -11.28
C ARG A 543 4.01 -27.04 -10.49
N THR A 544 3.57 -28.26 -10.73
CA THR A 544 2.55 -28.90 -9.89
C THR A 544 3.16 -29.34 -8.56
N CYS A 545 2.58 -28.85 -7.45
CA CYS A 545 3.02 -29.11 -6.09
C CYS A 545 1.85 -29.68 -5.27
N GLY A 546 2.11 -30.73 -4.49
CA GLY A 546 1.13 -31.24 -3.53
C GLY A 546 0.90 -30.24 -2.40
N VAL A 547 -0.32 -30.18 -1.87
CA VAL A 547 -0.68 -29.42 -0.68
C VAL A 547 -1.00 -30.40 0.43
N THR A 548 -0.50 -30.15 1.63
CA THR A 548 -0.73 -31.01 2.80
C THR A 548 -0.96 -30.19 4.04
N THR A 549 -1.57 -30.80 5.06
CA THR A 549 -1.84 -30.17 6.34
C THR A 549 -0.94 -30.78 7.41
N LEU A 550 -0.28 -29.94 8.20
CA LEU A 550 0.57 -30.33 9.31
C LEU A 550 0.11 -29.66 10.61
N LYS A 551 0.35 -30.32 11.74
CA LYS A 551 0.08 -29.77 13.07
C LYS A 551 1.38 -29.39 13.77
N LEU A 552 1.51 -28.12 14.08
CA LEU A 552 2.59 -27.55 14.86
C LEU A 552 2.16 -27.44 16.33
N ARG A 553 3.11 -27.53 17.24
CA ARG A 553 2.89 -27.23 18.66
C ARG A 553 3.79 -26.08 19.07
N ASP A 554 3.19 -25.10 19.73
CA ASP A 554 3.90 -23.93 20.22
C ASP A 554 4.58 -24.19 21.58
N ALA A 555 5.38 -23.20 22.03
CA ALA A 555 6.11 -23.28 23.28
C ALA A 555 5.21 -23.25 24.54
N PHE A 556 3.95 -22.80 24.39
CA PHE A 556 2.93 -22.79 25.44
C PHE A 556 2.12 -24.09 25.47
N GLY A 557 2.35 -24.99 24.51
CA GLY A 557 1.73 -26.30 24.41
C GLY A 557 0.46 -26.36 23.57
N SER A 558 0.05 -25.25 22.94
CA SER A 558 -1.11 -25.18 22.04
C SER A 558 -0.77 -25.70 20.65
N GLU A 559 -1.74 -26.32 19.98
CA GLU A 559 -1.58 -26.92 18.66
C GLU A 559 -2.15 -26.00 17.57
N HIS A 560 -1.40 -25.83 16.48
CA HIS A 560 -1.72 -24.98 15.32
C HIS A 560 -1.72 -25.84 14.07
N GLU A 561 -2.83 -25.85 13.35
CA GLU A 561 -2.96 -26.59 12.09
C GLU A 561 -2.64 -25.66 10.92
N ILE A 562 -1.69 -26.06 10.07
CA ILE A 562 -1.17 -25.25 8.96
C ILE A 562 -1.27 -26.04 7.67
N THR A 563 -1.74 -25.36 6.62
CA THR A 563 -1.78 -25.91 5.26
C THR A 563 -0.54 -25.43 4.50
N ALA A 564 0.32 -26.36 4.11
CA ALA A 564 1.59 -26.06 3.46
C ALA A 564 1.71 -26.72 2.09
N THR A 565 2.34 -26.00 1.16
CA THR A 565 2.65 -26.49 -0.18
C THR A 565 4.00 -27.22 -0.16
N ARG A 566 4.04 -28.40 -0.76
CA ARG A 566 5.23 -29.26 -0.80
C ARG A 566 6.23 -28.77 -1.83
N ILE A 567 7.49 -28.62 -1.42
CA ILE A 567 8.59 -28.17 -2.30
C ILE A 567 9.86 -28.99 -2.06
N ASP A 568 10.73 -29.14 -3.06
CA ASP A 568 11.97 -29.91 -2.90
C ASP A 568 12.94 -29.28 -1.90
N LYS A 569 13.03 -27.96 -1.92
CA LYS A 569 13.95 -27.19 -1.09
C LYS A 569 13.39 -25.79 -0.87
N ILE A 570 13.38 -25.34 0.38
CA ILE A 570 12.95 -23.99 0.76
C ILE A 570 14.08 -22.99 0.52
N THR A 571 15.20 -23.17 1.21
CA THR A 571 16.36 -22.28 1.09
C THR A 571 17.68 -23.04 1.29
N GLN A 572 18.81 -22.36 1.10
CA GLN A 572 20.12 -22.86 1.54
C GLN A 572 20.22 -22.76 3.07
N PRO A 573 21.10 -23.55 3.71
CA PRO A 573 21.30 -23.48 5.15
C PRO A 573 21.61 -22.04 5.59
N LEU A 574 20.99 -21.60 6.67
CA LEU A 574 21.18 -20.25 7.21
C LEU A 574 22.21 -20.28 8.33
N GLU A 575 23.16 -19.36 8.30
CA GLU A 575 24.09 -19.14 9.40
C GLU A 575 23.47 -18.22 10.45
N ARG A 576 23.66 -18.57 11.72
CA ARG A 576 23.14 -17.82 12.86
C ARG A 576 24.24 -17.05 13.56
N PHE A 577 23.89 -15.93 14.19
CA PHE A 577 24.84 -15.26 15.07
C PHE A 577 25.09 -16.09 16.32
N ASN A 578 26.37 -16.21 16.66
CA ASN A 578 26.80 -16.72 17.95
C ASN A 578 26.54 -15.63 18.98
N LEU A 579 25.75 -15.96 20.00
CA LEU A 579 25.54 -15.06 21.13
C LEU A 579 26.84 -14.97 21.94
N ASN A 580 27.23 -13.76 22.32
CA ASN A 580 28.41 -13.57 23.16
C ASN A 580 28.08 -13.92 24.63
N ALA A 581 29.10 -13.89 25.50
CA ALA A 581 28.93 -14.24 26.91
C ALA A 581 27.94 -13.29 27.62
N GLU A 582 27.97 -12.00 27.28
CA GLU A 582 27.07 -10.99 27.85
C GLU A 582 25.60 -11.22 27.44
N ASP A 583 25.36 -11.61 26.19
CA ASP A 583 24.04 -11.97 25.68
C ASP A 583 23.50 -13.21 26.39
N THR A 584 24.37 -14.20 26.61
CA THR A 584 24.00 -15.45 27.29
C THR A 584 23.65 -15.17 28.75
N GLU A 585 24.46 -14.38 29.44
CA GLU A 585 24.21 -13.94 30.82
C GLU A 585 22.91 -13.10 30.90
N PHE A 586 22.66 -12.23 29.93
CA PHE A 586 21.43 -11.45 29.85
C PHE A 586 20.19 -12.36 29.74
N LEU A 587 20.26 -13.38 28.89
CA LEU A 587 19.17 -14.35 28.71
C LEU A 587 18.90 -15.15 29.99
N GLU A 588 19.95 -15.60 30.67
CA GLU A 588 19.85 -16.34 31.94
C GLU A 588 19.26 -15.47 33.06
N ASN A 589 19.79 -14.26 33.24
CA ASN A 589 19.34 -13.32 34.27
C ASN A 589 17.86 -12.94 34.11
N HIS A 590 17.40 -12.79 32.87
CA HIS A 590 16.02 -12.44 32.57
C HIS A 590 15.10 -13.65 32.35
N LYS A 591 15.61 -14.88 32.51
CA LYS A 591 14.89 -16.15 32.29
C LYS A 591 14.20 -16.22 30.92
N ILE A 592 14.88 -15.71 29.89
CA ILE A 592 14.34 -15.62 28.53
C ILE A 592 14.57 -16.94 27.79
N LYS A 593 13.49 -17.55 27.31
CA LYS A 593 13.56 -18.76 26.48
C LYS A 593 13.57 -18.41 25.00
N LEU A 594 14.66 -18.75 24.31
CA LEU A 594 14.76 -18.61 22.86
C LEU A 594 13.95 -19.69 22.12
N SER A 595 13.53 -19.36 20.91
CA SER A 595 12.81 -20.29 20.02
C SER A 595 13.72 -21.34 19.38
N ILE A 596 15.03 -21.09 19.31
CA ILE A 596 16.03 -22.04 18.83
C ILE A 596 17.03 -22.29 19.95
N ASN A 597 17.55 -23.52 20.04
CA ASN A 597 18.69 -23.82 20.89
C ASN A 597 19.85 -22.83 20.65
N PRO A 598 20.38 -22.15 21.70
CA PRO A 598 21.52 -21.24 21.62
C PRO A 598 22.74 -21.84 20.90
N ASP A 599 23.00 -23.14 21.06
CA ASP A 599 24.20 -23.84 20.56
C ASP A 599 24.16 -24.16 19.05
N LEU A 600 23.05 -23.87 18.37
CA LEU A 600 22.88 -24.15 16.94
C LEU A 600 23.34 -22.96 16.08
N ASN A 601 24.47 -23.13 15.41
CA ASN A 601 25.08 -22.11 14.54
C ASN A 601 24.57 -22.15 13.09
N THR A 602 23.98 -23.28 12.66
CA THR A 602 23.46 -23.45 11.31
C THR A 602 22.06 -24.03 11.37
N ILE A 603 21.15 -23.44 10.59
CA ILE A 603 19.74 -23.80 10.54
C ILE A 603 19.47 -24.43 9.17
N TYR A 604 18.71 -25.52 9.13
CA TYR A 604 18.25 -26.20 7.92
C TYR A 604 16.71 -26.16 7.86
N PRO A 605 16.13 -25.00 7.49
CA PRO A 605 14.68 -24.82 7.51
C PRO A 605 13.96 -25.84 6.62
N GLU A 606 13.06 -26.59 7.24
CA GLU A 606 12.22 -27.57 6.55
C GLU A 606 10.78 -27.09 6.38
N ILE A 607 10.43 -25.99 7.05
CA ILE A 607 9.14 -25.31 6.97
C ILE A 607 9.37 -23.81 6.76
N LEU A 608 8.55 -23.20 5.91
CA LEU A 608 8.43 -21.75 5.76
C LEU A 608 6.98 -21.37 6.01
N LEU A 609 6.75 -20.47 6.95
CA LEU A 609 5.42 -19.94 7.25
C LEU A 609 5.21 -18.66 6.46
N GLY A 610 4.18 -18.63 5.62
CA GLY A 610 3.76 -17.44 4.91
C GLY A 610 3.18 -16.37 5.85
N CYS A 611 2.79 -15.23 5.32
CA CYS A 611 2.33 -14.07 6.06
C CYS A 611 1.13 -14.39 6.98
N SER A 612 0.14 -15.14 6.48
CA SER A 612 -1.04 -15.53 7.26
C SER A 612 -0.69 -16.33 8.53
N ASP A 613 0.23 -17.29 8.39
CA ASP A 613 0.61 -18.19 9.47
C ASP A 613 1.68 -17.55 10.38
N SER A 614 2.60 -16.78 9.79
CA SER A 614 3.66 -16.04 10.51
C SER A 614 3.07 -15.03 11.49
N VAL A 615 2.07 -14.25 11.08
CA VAL A 615 1.41 -13.27 11.98
C VAL A 615 0.72 -13.97 13.15
N THR A 616 0.17 -15.17 12.94
CA THR A 616 -0.46 -15.96 14.01
C THR A 616 0.56 -16.48 15.03
N MET A 617 1.80 -16.71 14.60
CA MET A 617 2.90 -17.16 15.44
C MET A 617 3.60 -16.04 16.20
N LEU A 618 3.57 -14.80 15.70
CA LEU A 618 4.12 -13.63 16.38
C LEU A 618 3.10 -13.11 17.42
N ASP A 619 3.44 -13.21 18.71
CA ASP A 619 2.57 -12.76 19.80
C ASP A 619 3.18 -11.54 20.49
N SER A 620 2.70 -10.35 20.09
CA SER A 620 3.12 -9.07 20.68
C SER A 620 2.38 -8.74 21.98
N ARG A 621 1.36 -9.51 22.36
CA ARG A 621 0.48 -9.18 23.50
C ARG A 621 0.97 -9.79 24.82
N ALA A 622 1.71 -10.89 24.75
CA ALA A 622 2.18 -11.58 25.95
C ALA A 622 3.50 -11.03 26.51
N PHE A 623 4.41 -10.53 25.67
CA PHE A 623 5.75 -10.09 26.09
C PHE A 623 6.31 -8.94 25.24
N PRO A 624 7.15 -8.04 25.80
CA PRO A 624 7.78 -6.97 25.03
C PRO A 624 8.99 -7.47 24.21
N THR A 625 9.26 -6.77 23.10
CA THR A 625 10.52 -6.90 22.35
C THR A 625 11.67 -6.42 23.24
N ARG A 626 12.80 -7.16 23.24
CA ARG A 626 14.00 -6.81 24.03
C ARG A 626 15.21 -6.68 23.12
N THR A 627 16.23 -5.97 23.59
CA THR A 627 17.51 -5.84 22.88
C THR A 627 18.59 -6.47 23.75
N LEU A 628 19.39 -7.35 23.15
CA LEU A 628 20.56 -7.96 23.76
C LEU A 628 21.73 -6.96 23.81
N PRO A 629 22.70 -7.15 24.74
CA PRO A 629 23.93 -6.36 24.81
C PRO A 629 24.67 -6.21 23.47
N SER A 630 24.69 -7.25 22.64
CA SER A 630 25.29 -7.22 21.28
C SER A 630 24.55 -6.34 20.28
N GLY A 631 23.39 -5.78 20.64
CA GLY A 631 22.52 -5.00 19.75
C GLY A 631 21.50 -5.85 18.98
N LEU A 632 21.54 -7.18 19.11
CA LEU A 632 20.53 -8.08 18.55
C LEU A 632 19.17 -7.88 19.23
N LYS A 633 18.08 -8.04 18.48
CA LYS A 633 16.71 -7.90 18.98
C LYS A 633 16.05 -9.25 19.18
N LEU A 634 15.31 -9.35 20.27
CA LEU A 634 14.50 -10.49 20.67
C LEU A 634 13.03 -10.18 20.41
N ILE A 635 12.45 -10.84 19.42
CA ILE A 635 11.04 -10.70 19.05
C ILE A 635 10.23 -11.79 19.74
N PRO A 636 9.19 -11.43 20.51
CA PRO A 636 8.32 -12.41 21.16
C PRO A 636 7.49 -13.19 20.12
N SER A 637 7.42 -14.50 20.29
CA SER A 637 6.59 -15.38 19.46
C SER A 637 6.04 -16.54 20.28
N LYS A 638 5.03 -17.22 19.75
CA LYS A 638 4.50 -18.48 20.31
C LYS A 638 5.53 -19.60 20.32
N LEU A 639 6.59 -19.52 19.51
CA LEU A 639 7.69 -20.47 19.50
C LEU A 639 8.76 -20.15 20.55
N GLY A 640 8.64 -19.04 21.29
CA GLY A 640 9.69 -18.45 22.11
C GLY A 640 10.28 -17.19 21.48
N TYR A 641 11.30 -16.60 22.10
CA TYR A 641 11.92 -15.40 21.55
C TYR A 641 12.76 -15.72 20.29
N LEU A 642 12.44 -15.04 19.19
CA LEU A 642 13.18 -15.09 17.92
C LEU A 642 14.29 -14.03 17.94
N VAL A 643 15.48 -14.38 17.45
CA VAL A 643 16.64 -13.47 17.40
C VAL A 643 16.76 -12.88 16.00
N THR A 644 16.86 -11.56 15.89
CA THR A 644 17.06 -10.85 14.62
C THR A 644 17.85 -9.55 14.81
N GLY A 645 18.33 -8.94 13.74
CA GLY A 645 19.08 -7.68 13.77
C GLY A 645 20.47 -7.81 13.17
N THR A 646 21.29 -6.78 13.41
CA THR A 646 22.66 -6.66 12.90
C THR A 646 23.66 -6.53 14.04
N LEU A 647 24.73 -7.34 14.00
CA LEU A 647 25.85 -7.20 14.92
C LEU A 647 26.60 -5.89 14.62
N HIS A 648 26.80 -5.05 15.64
CA HIS A 648 27.68 -3.88 15.55
C HIS A 648 29.13 -4.32 15.80
N ASP A 649 30.00 -4.21 14.79
CA ASP A 649 31.45 -4.31 15.00
C ASP A 649 31.98 -3.03 15.68
N PRO A 650 32.91 -3.13 16.64
CA PRO A 650 33.64 -1.98 17.15
C PRO A 650 34.49 -1.38 16.02
N ILE A 651 34.28 -0.10 15.75
CA ILE A 651 34.83 0.65 14.61
C ILE A 651 36.38 0.68 14.68
N ASP A 652 37.05 0.06 13.72
CA ASP A 652 38.50 0.19 13.48
C ASP A 652 38.74 1.26 12.40
N THR A 653 39.25 2.43 12.79
CA THR A 653 39.35 3.67 12.00
C THR A 653 40.58 3.70 11.09
N SER A 654 40.77 2.70 10.23
CA SER A 654 41.88 2.77 9.25
C SER A 654 41.70 1.89 8.00
N ARG A 655 40.71 2.20 7.15
CA ARG A 655 40.71 1.90 5.69
C ARG A 655 39.42 2.38 5.03
N GLU A 656 39.32 3.69 4.80
CA GLU A 656 38.35 4.20 3.82
C GLU A 656 38.99 4.14 2.43
N ASN A 657 38.53 3.20 1.60
CA ASN A 657 38.43 3.37 0.15
C ASN A 657 37.57 2.25 -0.48
N ALA A 658 36.55 2.68 -1.25
CA ALA A 658 35.57 1.92 -2.05
C ALA A 658 34.47 1.20 -1.23
N SER A 659 33.16 1.49 -1.34
CA SER A 659 32.35 1.88 -2.49
C SER A 659 30.99 2.43 -2.00
N LEU A 660 30.59 3.62 -2.47
CA LEU A 660 29.29 4.23 -2.19
C LEU A 660 28.16 3.46 -2.91
N MET A 661 27.33 2.77 -2.14
CA MET A 661 25.91 2.60 -2.46
C MET A 661 25.09 2.94 -1.23
N THR A 662 24.33 4.03 -1.37
CA THR A 662 23.29 4.55 -0.50
C THR A 662 22.47 3.44 0.13
N ASP A 663 22.62 3.27 1.45
CA ASP A 663 21.51 2.96 2.35
C ASP A 663 21.75 3.77 3.63
N ALA A 664 20.74 4.54 3.99
CA ALA A 664 20.77 5.46 5.11
C ALA A 664 20.61 4.68 6.42
N THR A 665 21.69 4.60 7.20
CA THR A 665 21.62 4.44 8.65
C THR A 665 22.56 5.45 9.29
N HIS A 666 21.97 6.47 9.91
CA HIS A 666 22.69 7.44 10.73
C HIS A 666 23.31 6.72 11.94
N ALA A 667 24.64 6.58 11.93
CA ALA A 667 25.43 6.55 13.15
C ALA A 667 25.68 8.02 13.57
N CYS A 668 25.30 8.36 14.79
CA CYS A 668 25.55 9.68 15.37
C CYS A 668 26.99 9.71 15.91
N GLN A 669 27.89 10.43 15.25
CA GLN A 669 29.09 10.96 15.89
C GLN A 669 29.12 12.47 15.69
N HIS A 670 29.23 13.16 16.82
CA HIS A 670 29.37 14.60 16.96
C HIS A 670 30.44 15.17 16.02
N ILE A 671 30.00 15.81 14.93
CA ILE A 671 30.80 16.79 14.19
C ILE A 671 29.91 18.01 14.00
N THR A 672 30.41 19.16 14.45
CA THR A 672 29.77 20.48 14.50
C THR A 672 28.94 20.81 13.25
N GLU A 673 27.62 20.93 13.44
CA GLU A 673 26.59 20.99 12.39
C GLU A 673 26.70 22.18 11.44
N GLN A 674 27.34 23.29 11.81
CA GLN A 674 27.29 24.53 11.01
C GLN A 674 28.09 24.48 9.69
N GLN A 675 29.15 23.68 9.59
CA GLN A 675 29.98 23.64 8.37
C GLN A 675 29.52 22.59 7.34
N SER A 676 28.60 21.69 7.71
CA SER A 676 28.12 20.64 6.80
C SER A 676 26.97 21.10 5.90
N TRP A 677 26.12 22.00 6.39
CA TRP A 677 24.94 22.48 5.63
C TRP A 677 25.34 23.28 4.39
N GLU A 678 26.29 24.22 4.49
CA GLU A 678 26.76 24.98 3.33
C GLU A 678 27.41 24.09 2.27
N ARG A 679 28.11 23.03 2.70
CA ARG A 679 28.72 22.05 1.78
C ARG A 679 27.67 21.16 1.10
N TYR A 680 26.63 20.76 1.84
CA TYR A 680 25.52 19.96 1.33
C TYR A 680 24.69 20.73 0.29
N TRP A 681 24.36 22.00 0.56
CA TRP A 681 23.69 22.88 -0.41
C TRP A 681 24.59 23.22 -1.62
N SER A 682 25.91 23.31 -1.43
CA SER A 682 26.84 23.55 -2.55
C SER A 682 26.97 22.35 -3.50
N LEU A 683 26.81 21.11 -3.01
CA LEU A 683 26.95 19.91 -3.86
C LEU A 683 25.69 19.65 -4.71
N GLU A 684 24.49 19.94 -4.20
CA GLU A 684 23.24 19.87 -4.98
C GLU A 684 23.08 21.02 -6.00
N SER A 685 23.89 22.07 -5.89
CA SER A 685 23.94 23.15 -6.89
C SER A 685 24.81 22.84 -8.13
N SER A 686 25.33 21.62 -8.23
CA SER A 686 26.08 21.13 -9.39
C SER A 686 25.17 20.86 -10.60
N GLY A 687 24.58 21.92 -11.16
CA GLY A 687 23.98 21.90 -12.50
C GLY A 687 22.61 22.55 -12.66
N ILE A 688 22.02 23.15 -11.62
CA ILE A 688 20.73 23.85 -11.75
C ILE A 688 20.90 25.26 -11.17
N HIS A 689 21.06 26.25 -12.04
CA HIS A 689 20.91 27.65 -11.65
C HIS A 689 19.42 27.95 -11.49
N GLU A 690 18.99 28.35 -10.29
CA GLU A 690 17.62 28.78 -10.02
C GLU A 690 17.30 30.07 -10.79
N TYR A 691 16.19 30.02 -11.52
CA TYR A 691 15.61 31.13 -12.28
C TYR A 691 15.01 32.17 -11.31
N THR A 692 15.57 33.39 -11.26
CA THR A 692 15.09 34.43 -10.34
C THR A 692 14.56 35.69 -11.04
N GLY A 693 14.36 35.68 -12.37
CA GLY A 693 13.86 36.85 -13.11
C GLY A 693 13.01 36.56 -14.36
N PRO A 694 12.47 37.59 -15.03
CA PRO A 694 11.72 37.43 -16.27
C PRO A 694 12.60 36.89 -17.41
N SER A 695 12.10 35.86 -18.11
CA SER A 695 12.81 35.06 -19.13
C SER A 695 13.60 35.82 -20.21
N VAL A 696 13.27 37.09 -20.47
CA VAL A 696 13.95 37.93 -21.46
C VAL A 696 15.33 38.41 -20.97
N GLN A 697 15.47 38.74 -19.68
CA GLN A 697 16.75 39.23 -19.13
C GLN A 697 17.77 38.11 -18.95
N GLU A 698 17.36 36.91 -18.53
CA GLU A 698 18.27 35.76 -18.43
C GLU A 698 18.77 35.28 -19.79
N ARG A 699 17.94 35.39 -20.86
CA ARG A 699 18.42 35.11 -22.23
C ARG A 699 19.47 36.11 -22.69
N GLN A 700 19.31 37.38 -22.33
CA GLN A 700 20.29 38.40 -22.64
C GLN A 700 21.62 38.07 -21.94
N GLN A 701 21.56 37.74 -20.65
CA GLN A 701 22.74 37.45 -19.83
C GLN A 701 23.44 36.14 -20.21
N GLN A 702 22.67 35.11 -20.60
CA GLN A 702 23.24 33.89 -21.18
C GLN A 702 23.89 34.14 -22.54
N ASN A 703 23.28 34.97 -23.40
CA ASN A 703 23.88 35.33 -24.68
C ASN A 703 25.18 36.13 -24.50
N ASP A 704 25.21 37.04 -23.54
CA ASP A 704 26.41 37.85 -23.24
C ASP A 704 27.54 36.95 -22.70
N ASN A 705 27.23 35.99 -21.82
CA ASN A 705 28.21 35.02 -21.31
C ASN A 705 28.73 34.08 -22.41
N ILE A 706 27.86 33.61 -23.32
CA ILE A 706 28.26 32.79 -24.48
C ILE A 706 29.15 33.61 -25.42
N TRP A 707 28.87 34.90 -25.59
CA TRP A 707 29.67 35.78 -26.42
C TRP A 707 31.06 36.04 -25.83
N GLU A 708 31.17 36.23 -24.51
CA GLU A 708 32.45 36.33 -23.83
C GLU A 708 33.26 35.03 -23.90
N GLU A 709 32.61 33.88 -23.76
CA GLU A 709 33.28 32.59 -23.89
C GLU A 709 33.77 32.33 -25.33
N PHE A 710 32.98 32.69 -26.33
CA PHE A 710 33.38 32.65 -27.74
C PHE A 710 34.58 33.56 -28.04
N GLN A 711 34.61 34.78 -27.49
CA GLN A 711 35.79 35.65 -27.64
C GLN A 711 37.03 35.10 -26.94
N ARG A 712 36.85 34.38 -25.84
CA ARG A 712 37.94 33.76 -25.08
C ARG A 712 38.51 32.51 -25.77
N THR A 713 37.68 31.76 -26.50
CA THR A 713 38.10 30.52 -27.17
C THR A 713 38.60 30.74 -28.60
N ILE A 714 38.37 31.93 -29.18
CA ILE A 714 38.94 32.26 -30.49
C ILE A 714 40.45 32.48 -30.39
N GLU A 715 41.20 31.63 -31.09
CA GLU A 715 42.63 31.81 -31.32
C GLU A 715 42.88 32.19 -32.78
N LYS A 716 43.47 33.37 -33.00
CA LYS A 716 43.84 33.83 -34.33
C LYS A 716 45.22 33.31 -34.69
N ARG A 717 45.30 32.46 -35.71
CA ARG A 717 46.56 31.99 -36.31
C ARG A 717 46.73 32.61 -37.70
N GLU A 718 47.93 32.53 -38.26
CA GLU A 718 48.29 33.25 -39.50
C GLU A 718 47.48 32.80 -40.74
N ASP A 719 46.82 31.64 -40.69
CA ASP A 719 45.95 31.09 -41.74
C ASP A 719 44.44 31.23 -41.46
N GLY A 720 44.04 31.79 -40.31
CA GLY A 720 42.64 32.06 -40.00
C GLY A 720 42.29 32.13 -38.51
N TYR A 721 41.03 32.42 -38.22
CA TYR A 721 40.49 32.35 -36.86
C TYR A 721 39.93 30.97 -36.59
N TYR A 722 40.36 30.35 -35.50
CA TYR A 722 39.85 29.06 -35.03
C TYR A 722 39.10 29.30 -33.71
N VAL A 723 37.87 28.80 -33.65
CA VAL A 723 36.98 28.86 -32.48
C VAL A 723 37.01 27.51 -31.78
#